data_AF-A0A165LRY2-F1
#
_entry.id   AF-A0A165LRY2-F1
#
_cell.length_a   1.000
_cell.length_b   1.000
_cell.length_c   1.000
_cell.angle_alpha   90.00
_cell.angle_beta   90.00
_cell.angle_gamma   90.00
#
_symmetry.space_group_name_H-M   'P 1'
#
loop_
_entity.id
_entity.type
_entity.pdbx_description
1 polymer ?
#
loop_
_entity_poly.entity_id
_entity_poly.type
_entity_poly.pdbx_seq_one_letter_code
_entity_poly.pdbx_strand_id
1 'polypeptide(L)'
;MCADRTRRQDTLCHYPGCRRNVWQDPDGSYSSYCGTSHRDAMKDLNDIVKLCKNCDARPVYIQDVHVHDFCGRRCRDAFLRGVDNSASRRGTPAPSSPVCKLPRCHKPPFKDLDGMAGDYCSNAHRIEALQMGVAEACILCSQWPKATVNETLSNFCSKRCGEQASASAPLILGISNNTETFRNVLLQFSCQWKHPNKPAPTVVKIWKIICDKDHDNDFSRYRLGVERSRDLLGGNSRRQWHGTARCCNIGDTDDKRDMCQNDACSLCGIIRTSFRKVKAGERNNFGRFGRGIYTTGTSSKADDYVKQAGRSQYKAMLLNDVVVGKGKKMTTNARSLVKPPSGFDSVIGIPGGTLNFDETVAAVEHYIWTDPDGSYSSYCGASHRDAMRQVNGASGQQLGVRLCTNCNMRPVYVQTNQKHDFCGIRCSTAFRQGQENPGSPRASPAPASRVCKLPRCNKPTFVDPNGVPGEYCTNAHRREATRSGAIEECLCCLRWPKSVINGKTSDFCSKRCSEITFSAAPTILNVSSDMDAFRDVSKQFQDQWKHPTSVPTVHKIWKIYCDKQHNGQFSRYRLSVERLRNIPNGNSKRRWHGTIRACNIGDSEAWASVCQSNACSLCGIIKTSFRLANAGQRTNFGRFGAGIYTSATSSKANDYVHQRGRSPYKAMLLSDVVMGKAIKLTTDNVSLREAPAGYDSVVGEPGGSLKYDEAIVYKNEAIRPLFLVIYR
;
A
#
# COMPACT_ATOMS: atom_id res chain seq x y z
N MET A 1 -23.79 -33.37 25.15
CA MET A 1 -24.34 -32.03 24.81
C MET A 1 -25.79 -32.06 25.24
N CYS A 2 -26.24 -31.12 26.06
CA CYS A 2 -27.63 -31.10 26.57
C CYS A 2 -28.64 -30.94 25.43
N ALA A 3 -29.78 -31.63 25.53
CA ALA A 3 -30.89 -31.50 24.59
C ALA A 3 -31.50 -30.10 24.74
N ASP A 4 -31.21 -29.22 23.79
CA ASP A 4 -31.91 -27.95 23.63
C ASP A 4 -33.34 -28.22 23.15
N ARG A 5 -34.29 -28.14 24.09
CA ARG A 5 -35.74 -28.40 23.88
C ARG A 5 -36.44 -27.29 23.09
N THR A 6 -35.73 -26.26 22.63
CA THR A 6 -36.34 -25.16 21.87
C THR A 6 -36.55 -25.48 20.39
N ARG A 7 -35.91 -26.54 19.86
CA ARG A 7 -35.97 -26.91 18.44
C ARG A 7 -37.11 -27.88 18.15
N ARG A 8 -37.85 -27.62 17.08
CA ARG A 8 -39.05 -28.33 16.63
C ARG A 8 -38.95 -28.65 15.14
N GLN A 9 -39.89 -29.41 14.60
CA GLN A 9 -39.88 -29.90 13.22
C GLN A 9 -39.81 -28.80 12.14
N ASP A 10 -40.20 -27.58 12.48
CA ASP A 10 -40.16 -26.39 11.62
C ASP A 10 -38.87 -25.57 11.76
N THR A 11 -37.98 -25.95 12.67
CA THR A 11 -36.69 -25.26 12.85
C THR A 11 -35.82 -25.47 11.61
N LEU A 12 -35.26 -24.37 11.08
CA LEU A 12 -34.44 -24.41 9.87
C LEU A 12 -33.00 -24.85 10.17
N CYS A 13 -32.42 -25.57 9.21
CA CYS A 13 -31.02 -25.98 9.24
C CYS A 13 -30.07 -24.79 9.38
N HIS A 14 -29.16 -24.86 10.35
CA HIS A 14 -28.12 -23.86 10.57
C HIS A 14 -26.99 -23.84 9.52
N TYR A 15 -27.00 -24.76 8.57
CA TYR A 15 -26.01 -24.77 7.49
C TYR A 15 -26.27 -23.58 6.56
N PRO A 16 -25.28 -22.69 6.32
CA PRO A 16 -25.49 -21.48 5.54
C PRO A 16 -26.09 -21.77 4.15
N GLY A 17 -27.25 -21.19 3.87
CA GLY A 17 -27.95 -21.37 2.58
C GLY A 17 -28.85 -22.60 2.50
N CYS A 18 -28.90 -23.45 3.53
CA CYS A 18 -29.88 -24.53 3.59
C CYS A 18 -31.24 -24.03 4.10
N ARG A 19 -32.32 -24.45 3.42
CA ARG A 19 -33.71 -24.15 3.81
C ARG A 19 -34.52 -25.38 4.19
N ARG A 20 -33.87 -26.53 4.35
CA ARG A 20 -34.54 -27.75 4.83
C ARG A 20 -34.69 -27.66 6.34
N ASN A 21 -35.77 -28.22 6.85
CA ASN A 21 -35.97 -28.32 8.28
C ASN A 21 -34.94 -29.26 8.89
N VAL A 22 -34.64 -29.04 10.16
CA VAL A 22 -33.72 -29.90 10.90
C VAL A 22 -34.27 -31.32 10.98
N TRP A 23 -33.40 -32.32 10.90
CA TRP A 23 -33.85 -33.71 11.02
C TRP A 23 -34.05 -34.07 12.49
N GLN A 24 -34.97 -35.00 12.74
CA GLN A 24 -35.21 -35.57 14.06
C GLN A 24 -34.31 -36.79 14.24
N ASP A 25 -33.47 -36.78 15.27
CA ASP A 25 -32.63 -37.90 15.64
C ASP A 25 -33.48 -39.06 16.20
N PRO A 26 -32.97 -40.32 16.20
CA PRO A 26 -33.73 -41.49 16.63
C PRO A 26 -34.26 -41.44 18.07
N ASP A 27 -33.69 -40.56 18.91
CA ASP A 27 -34.11 -40.31 20.29
C ASP A 27 -35.26 -39.29 20.42
N GLY A 28 -35.78 -38.79 19.29
CA GLY A 28 -36.88 -37.84 19.21
C GLY A 28 -36.46 -36.36 19.29
N SER A 29 -35.16 -36.07 19.46
CA SER A 29 -34.65 -34.69 19.51
C SER A 29 -34.38 -34.12 18.12
N TYR A 30 -34.44 -32.79 17.97
CA TYR A 30 -34.17 -32.10 16.70
C TYR A 30 -32.73 -31.59 16.63
N SER A 31 -32.04 -31.97 15.56
CA SER A 31 -30.66 -31.53 15.25
C SER A 31 -30.59 -30.01 14.99
N SER A 32 -29.37 -29.44 14.94
CA SER A 32 -29.16 -28.09 14.38
C SER A 32 -29.22 -28.06 12.85
N TYR A 33 -29.17 -29.23 12.19
CA TYR A 33 -28.96 -29.34 10.75
C TYR A 33 -30.00 -30.26 10.11
N CYS A 34 -30.12 -30.29 8.77
CA CYS A 34 -31.14 -31.08 8.03
C CYS A 34 -30.66 -32.43 7.46
N GLY A 35 -29.35 -32.71 7.50
CA GLY A 35 -28.80 -34.06 7.29
C GLY A 35 -27.38 -34.19 7.85
N THR A 36 -26.92 -35.41 8.07
CA THR A 36 -25.58 -35.72 8.59
C THR A 36 -24.49 -34.99 7.81
N SER A 37 -24.59 -34.91 6.48
CA SER A 37 -23.67 -34.13 5.64
C SER A 37 -23.55 -32.64 6.01
N HIS A 38 -24.65 -31.96 6.37
CA HIS A 38 -24.61 -30.55 6.76
C HIS A 38 -24.07 -30.35 8.18
N ARG A 39 -24.36 -31.29 9.07
CA ARG A 39 -23.76 -31.31 10.41
C ARG A 39 -22.27 -31.59 10.34
N ASP A 40 -21.86 -32.54 9.53
CA ASP A 40 -20.46 -32.96 9.40
C ASP A 40 -19.66 -31.87 8.65
N ALA A 41 -20.23 -31.22 7.63
CA ALA A 41 -19.62 -30.05 7.00
C ALA A 41 -19.50 -28.83 7.95
N MET A 42 -20.46 -28.64 8.87
CA MET A 42 -20.34 -27.60 9.92
C MET A 42 -19.42 -28.01 11.08
N LYS A 43 -19.24 -29.32 11.30
CA LYS A 43 -18.25 -29.88 12.20
C LYS A 43 -16.84 -29.64 11.65
N ASP A 44 -16.62 -29.87 10.36
CA ASP A 44 -15.36 -29.57 9.66
C ASP A 44 -15.03 -28.06 9.65
N LEU A 45 -16.05 -27.19 9.57
CA LEU A 45 -15.92 -25.73 9.70
C LEU A 45 -15.59 -25.27 11.14
N ASN A 46 -16.08 -25.98 12.15
CA ASN A 46 -15.83 -25.68 13.57
C ASN A 46 -14.55 -26.33 14.12
N ASP A 47 -14.04 -27.40 13.49
CA ASP A 47 -12.82 -28.12 13.90
C ASP A 47 -11.51 -27.43 13.44
N ILE A 48 -11.59 -26.24 12.83
CA ILE A 48 -10.42 -25.43 12.43
C ILE A 48 -9.75 -24.69 13.61
N VAL A 49 -10.31 -24.72 14.84
CA VAL A 49 -9.81 -23.88 15.95
C VAL A 49 -9.63 -24.64 17.29
N LYS A 50 -8.88 -25.75 17.30
CA LYS A 50 -8.24 -26.22 18.55
C LYS A 50 -6.74 -26.41 18.38
N LEU A 51 -5.99 -25.52 19.01
CA LEU A 51 -4.53 -25.55 19.10
C LEU A 51 -4.10 -26.46 20.26
N CYS A 52 -2.92 -27.07 20.12
CA CYS A 52 -2.31 -27.94 21.11
C CYS A 52 -2.10 -27.23 22.45
N LYS A 53 -2.66 -27.78 23.53
CA LYS A 53 -2.57 -27.20 24.90
C LYS A 53 -1.14 -27.01 25.42
N ASN A 54 -0.15 -27.69 24.83
CA ASN A 54 1.25 -27.59 25.24
C ASN A 54 2.08 -26.61 24.38
N CYS A 55 1.71 -26.37 23.11
CA CYS A 55 2.56 -25.56 22.22
C CYS A 55 1.86 -24.39 21.54
N ASP A 56 0.52 -24.31 21.60
CA ASP A 56 -0.32 -23.22 21.08
C ASP A 56 -0.07 -22.78 19.62
N ALA A 57 0.69 -23.57 18.86
CA ALA A 57 1.14 -23.21 17.52
C ALA A 57 0.69 -24.22 16.45
N ARG A 58 0.30 -25.43 16.87
CA ARG A 58 -0.08 -26.52 15.97
C ARG A 58 -1.45 -27.06 16.33
N PRO A 59 -2.29 -27.41 15.32
CA PRO A 59 -3.54 -28.09 15.58
C PRO A 59 -3.33 -29.37 16.38
N VAL A 60 -4.30 -29.73 17.22
CA VAL A 60 -4.26 -30.97 17.98
C VAL A 60 -4.25 -32.22 17.07
N TYR A 61 -3.65 -33.31 17.54
CA TYR A 61 -3.59 -34.57 16.80
C TYR A 61 -4.96 -35.25 16.84
N ILE A 62 -5.42 -35.73 15.69
CA ILE A 62 -6.70 -36.43 15.54
C ILE A 62 -6.39 -37.86 15.12
N GLN A 63 -6.89 -38.83 15.89
CA GLN A 63 -6.81 -40.24 15.56
C GLN A 63 -8.22 -40.75 15.31
N ASP A 64 -8.49 -41.14 14.06
CA ASP A 64 -9.80 -41.56 13.57
C ASP A 64 -10.88 -40.48 13.82
N VAL A 65 -11.70 -40.66 14.87
CA VAL A 65 -12.78 -39.76 15.31
C VAL A 65 -12.51 -39.14 16.69
N HIS A 66 -11.37 -39.45 17.31
CA HIS A 66 -10.99 -38.96 18.64
C HIS A 66 -10.02 -37.78 18.51
N VAL A 67 -10.41 -36.64 19.06
CA VAL A 67 -9.63 -35.39 19.08
C VAL A 67 -8.81 -35.35 20.36
N HIS A 68 -7.49 -35.43 20.24
CA HIS A 68 -6.60 -35.33 21.40
C HIS A 68 -6.40 -33.87 21.83
N ASP A 69 -5.92 -33.64 23.05
CA ASP A 69 -5.62 -32.29 23.54
C ASP A 69 -4.26 -31.73 23.05
N PHE A 70 -3.46 -32.55 22.37
CA PHE A 70 -2.06 -32.26 22.02
C PHE A 70 -1.77 -32.61 20.56
N CYS A 71 -0.88 -31.86 19.89
CA CYS A 71 -0.48 -32.10 18.49
C CYS A 71 0.35 -33.38 18.27
N GLY A 72 0.50 -34.23 19.29
CA GLY A 72 1.21 -35.51 19.22
C GLY A 72 1.63 -36.02 20.60
N ARG A 73 1.98 -37.31 20.70
CA ARG A 73 2.36 -37.99 21.96
C ARG A 73 3.45 -37.24 22.74
N ARG A 74 4.44 -36.65 22.06
CA ARG A 74 5.49 -35.82 22.67
C ARG A 74 4.96 -34.61 23.45
N CYS A 75 3.95 -33.91 22.93
CA CYS A 75 3.36 -32.75 23.62
C CYS A 75 2.46 -33.17 24.79
N ARG A 76 1.76 -34.31 24.65
CA ARG A 76 0.99 -34.92 25.73
C ARG A 76 1.89 -35.33 26.91
N ASP A 77 2.97 -36.03 26.62
CA ASP A 77 3.85 -36.59 27.66
C ASP A 77 4.67 -35.49 28.36
N ALA A 78 4.98 -34.39 27.66
CA ALA A 78 5.61 -33.21 28.26
C ALA A 78 4.67 -32.46 29.22
N PHE A 79 3.43 -32.25 28.79
CA PHE A 79 2.38 -31.61 29.61
C PHE A 79 2.09 -32.41 30.90
N LEU A 80 1.99 -33.74 30.80
CA LEU A 80 1.71 -34.61 31.95
C LEU A 80 2.86 -34.68 32.97
N ARG A 81 4.09 -34.37 32.55
CA ARG A 81 5.27 -34.36 33.45
C ARG A 81 5.51 -33.00 34.12
N GLY A 82 4.62 -32.02 33.91
CA GLY A 82 4.81 -30.65 34.42
C GLY A 82 6.05 -29.96 33.85
N VAL A 83 6.58 -30.46 32.73
CA VAL A 83 7.73 -29.88 32.04
C VAL A 83 7.20 -28.95 30.96
N ASP A 84 7.17 -27.65 31.29
CA ASP A 84 6.90 -26.58 30.32
C ASP A 84 7.98 -26.60 29.23
N ASN A 85 7.67 -27.24 28.11
CA ASN A 85 8.56 -27.32 26.96
C ASN A 85 8.45 -26.09 26.05
N SER A 86 8.20 -24.92 26.64
CA SER A 86 8.56 -23.62 26.06
C SER A 86 10.09 -23.46 25.94
N ALA A 87 10.87 -24.38 26.54
CA ALA A 87 12.33 -24.50 26.44
C ALA A 87 12.82 -25.79 25.72
N SER A 88 12.31 -26.08 24.52
CA SER A 88 13.08 -26.84 23.50
C SER A 88 13.24 -26.01 22.22
N ARG A 89 13.69 -24.76 22.40
CA ARG A 89 14.54 -24.08 21.42
C ARG A 89 15.98 -24.43 21.73
N ARG A 90 16.41 -25.65 21.39
CA ARG A 90 17.82 -25.87 21.04
C ARG A 90 17.95 -25.69 19.53
N GLY A 91 18.49 -24.52 19.19
CA GLY A 91 19.15 -24.20 17.92
C GLY A 91 18.43 -24.59 16.65
N THR A 92 17.60 -23.69 16.10
CA THR A 92 17.71 -23.47 14.66
C THR A 92 18.88 -22.51 14.43
N PRO A 93 19.86 -22.89 13.58
CA PRO A 93 20.96 -22.03 13.14
C PRO A 93 20.44 -20.77 12.43
N ALA A 94 21.37 -19.88 12.07
CA ALA A 94 21.18 -18.77 11.12
C ALA A 94 20.09 -19.06 10.06
N PRO A 95 19.30 -18.06 9.61
CA PRO A 95 18.05 -18.26 8.87
C PRO A 95 18.24 -19.37 7.84
N SER A 96 17.63 -20.53 8.09
CA SER A 96 17.67 -21.62 7.14
C SER A 96 17.16 -21.03 5.84
N SER A 97 17.92 -21.23 4.77
CA SER A 97 17.52 -20.85 3.42
C SER A 97 16.02 -21.13 3.25
N PRO A 98 15.25 -20.23 2.59
CA PRO A 98 13.85 -20.52 2.33
C PRO A 98 13.76 -21.95 1.78
N VAL A 99 12.76 -22.72 2.20
CA VAL A 99 12.52 -24.08 1.72
C VAL A 99 11.29 -24.06 0.82
N CYS A 100 11.22 -25.01 -0.10
CA CYS A 100 10.07 -25.19 -0.97
C CYS A 100 8.77 -25.24 -0.15
N LYS A 101 7.76 -24.44 -0.51
CA LYS A 101 6.43 -24.40 0.12
C LYS A 101 5.57 -25.64 -0.16
N LEU A 102 6.05 -26.56 -1.00
CA LEU A 102 5.38 -27.84 -1.23
C LEU A 102 5.53 -28.70 0.05
N PRO A 103 4.42 -29.22 0.62
CA PRO A 103 4.49 -30.07 1.80
C PRO A 103 5.48 -31.23 1.61
N ARG A 104 6.27 -31.52 2.64
CA ARG A 104 7.28 -32.60 2.67
C ARG A 104 8.52 -32.37 1.78
N CYS A 105 8.63 -31.23 1.07
CA CYS A 105 9.85 -30.86 0.37
C CYS A 105 10.76 -29.98 1.25
N HIS A 106 12.02 -30.38 1.39
CA HIS A 106 13.03 -29.65 2.17
C HIS A 106 14.12 -29.01 1.29
N LYS A 107 13.95 -29.05 -0.05
CA LYS A 107 14.88 -28.44 -0.99
C LYS A 107 14.75 -26.91 -0.95
N PRO A 108 15.85 -26.16 -1.12
CA PRO A 108 15.77 -24.71 -1.26
C PRO A 108 15.01 -24.36 -2.55
N PRO A 109 14.20 -23.28 -2.58
CA PRO A 109 13.53 -22.81 -3.76
C PRO A 109 14.53 -22.49 -4.86
N PHE A 110 14.12 -22.68 -6.12
CA PHE A 110 14.97 -22.28 -7.23
C PHE A 110 15.09 -20.76 -7.18
N LYS A 111 16.29 -20.26 -7.47
CA LYS A 111 16.50 -18.83 -7.68
C LYS A 111 16.20 -18.54 -9.14
N ASP A 112 15.27 -17.63 -9.39
CA ASP A 112 15.07 -17.13 -10.75
C ASP A 112 16.32 -16.38 -11.26
N LEU A 113 16.35 -16.08 -12.56
CA LEU A 113 17.45 -15.30 -13.18
C LEU A 113 17.67 -13.93 -12.52
N ASP A 114 16.70 -13.45 -11.74
CA ASP A 114 16.73 -12.19 -10.99
C ASP A 114 17.18 -12.35 -9.52
N GLY A 115 17.56 -13.56 -9.11
CA GLY A 115 18.13 -13.87 -7.79
C GLY A 115 17.13 -13.84 -6.63
N MET A 116 15.81 -13.84 -6.89
CA MET A 116 14.81 -14.11 -5.85
C MET A 116 14.64 -15.62 -5.71
N ALA A 117 14.65 -16.13 -4.47
CA ALA A 117 14.21 -17.49 -4.22
C ALA A 117 12.69 -17.54 -4.52
N GLY A 118 12.28 -18.41 -5.44
CA GLY A 118 10.85 -18.68 -5.65
C GLY A 118 10.21 -19.27 -4.39
N ASP A 119 8.92 -19.58 -4.46
CA ASP A 119 8.25 -20.30 -3.37
C ASP A 119 8.47 -21.82 -3.44
N TYR A 120 9.03 -22.33 -4.54
CA TYR A 120 9.17 -23.75 -4.83
C TYR A 120 10.56 -24.06 -5.37
N CYS A 121 11.08 -25.28 -5.17
CA CYS A 121 12.42 -25.67 -5.60
C CYS A 121 12.54 -26.02 -7.09
N SER A 122 11.43 -26.17 -7.79
CA SER A 122 11.41 -26.48 -9.21
C SER A 122 10.06 -26.10 -9.82
N ASN A 123 10.02 -26.01 -11.14
CA ASN A 123 8.74 -25.90 -11.86
C ASN A 123 7.84 -27.11 -11.64
N ALA A 124 8.40 -28.31 -11.46
CA ALA A 124 7.63 -29.50 -11.10
C ALA A 124 6.89 -29.31 -9.77
N HIS A 125 7.55 -28.79 -8.73
CA HIS A 125 6.92 -28.56 -7.42
C HIS A 125 5.89 -27.41 -7.45
N ARG A 126 6.03 -26.46 -8.38
CA ARG A 126 4.99 -25.46 -8.62
C ARG A 126 3.72 -26.10 -9.17
N ILE A 127 3.86 -27.02 -10.12
CA ILE A 127 2.74 -27.74 -10.73
C ILE A 127 2.10 -28.68 -9.69
N GLU A 128 2.92 -29.42 -8.96
CA GLU A 128 2.47 -30.31 -7.88
C GLU A 128 1.71 -29.54 -6.79
N ALA A 129 2.19 -28.35 -6.41
CA ALA A 129 1.50 -27.50 -5.44
C ALA A 129 0.12 -27.04 -5.91
N LEU A 130 -0.05 -26.80 -7.22
CA LEU A 130 -1.37 -26.51 -7.81
C LEU A 130 -2.26 -27.76 -7.82
N GLN A 131 -1.71 -28.92 -8.19
CA GLN A 131 -2.45 -30.20 -8.23
C GLN A 131 -2.92 -30.64 -6.83
N MET A 132 -2.10 -30.42 -5.80
CA MET A 132 -2.43 -30.69 -4.41
C MET A 132 -3.36 -29.65 -3.78
N GLY A 133 -3.65 -28.54 -4.48
CA GLY A 133 -4.49 -27.46 -3.95
C GLY A 133 -3.87 -26.64 -2.81
N VAL A 134 -2.55 -26.76 -2.60
CA VAL A 134 -1.81 -26.00 -1.58
C VAL A 134 -1.32 -24.64 -2.07
N ALA A 135 -1.52 -24.35 -3.35
CA ALA A 135 -1.21 -23.08 -3.98
C ALA A 135 -2.34 -22.63 -4.93
N GLU A 136 -2.54 -21.32 -5.05
CA GLU A 136 -3.50 -20.75 -6.00
C GLU A 136 -2.83 -20.41 -7.33
N ALA A 137 -3.47 -20.77 -8.44
CA ALA A 137 -2.97 -20.47 -9.78
C ALA A 137 -3.09 -18.96 -10.13
N CYS A 138 -2.12 -18.46 -10.89
CA CYS A 138 -2.15 -17.15 -11.53
C CYS A 138 -3.42 -16.98 -12.37
N ILE A 139 -4.13 -15.86 -12.20
CA ILE A 139 -5.42 -15.66 -12.87
C ILE A 139 -5.28 -15.32 -14.37
N LEU A 140 -4.07 -14.98 -14.83
CA LEU A 140 -3.79 -14.71 -16.24
C LEU A 140 -3.35 -15.98 -16.98
N CYS A 141 -2.26 -16.62 -16.54
CA CYS A 141 -1.67 -17.73 -17.27
C CYS A 141 -2.16 -19.10 -16.82
N SER A 142 -2.73 -19.22 -15.61
CA SER A 142 -3.16 -20.48 -14.97
C SER A 142 -2.09 -21.57 -14.84
N GLN A 143 -0.87 -21.35 -15.34
CA GLN A 143 0.23 -22.31 -15.37
C GLN A 143 1.03 -22.36 -14.08
N TRP A 144 1.05 -21.26 -13.33
CA TRP A 144 1.97 -21.08 -12.20
C TRP A 144 1.26 -20.55 -10.96
N PRO A 145 1.73 -20.92 -9.75
CA PRO A 145 1.28 -20.32 -8.51
C PRO A 145 1.39 -18.80 -8.52
N LYS A 146 0.39 -18.12 -7.94
CA LYS A 146 0.41 -16.70 -7.60
C LYS A 146 1.68 -16.37 -6.79
N ALA A 147 2.29 -15.22 -7.08
CA ALA A 147 3.45 -14.77 -6.34
C ALA A 147 3.03 -14.13 -5.02
N THR A 148 3.77 -14.38 -3.94
CA THR A 148 3.69 -13.54 -2.75
C THR A 148 4.56 -12.30 -2.96
N VAL A 149 3.94 -11.11 -2.91
CA VAL A 149 4.61 -9.82 -3.00
C VAL A 149 4.32 -9.06 -1.72
N ASN A 150 5.36 -8.74 -0.93
CA ASN A 150 5.21 -8.07 0.37
C ASN A 150 4.22 -8.78 1.30
N GLU A 151 4.38 -10.10 1.46
CA GLU A 151 3.51 -10.97 2.28
C GLU A 151 2.04 -11.02 1.82
N THR A 152 1.71 -10.33 0.72
CA THR A 152 0.38 -10.31 0.12
C THR A 152 0.37 -11.20 -1.11
N LEU A 153 -0.64 -12.06 -1.22
CA LEU A 153 -0.81 -12.89 -2.40
C LEU A 153 -1.22 -12.03 -3.60
N SER A 154 -0.35 -11.93 -4.61
CA SER A 154 -0.65 -11.26 -5.87
C SER A 154 -1.69 -12.05 -6.66
N ASN A 155 -2.46 -11.39 -7.53
CA ASN A 155 -3.31 -12.09 -8.50
C ASN A 155 -2.49 -12.85 -9.57
N PHE A 156 -1.21 -12.50 -9.74
CA PHE A 156 -0.36 -12.97 -10.83
C PHE A 156 0.87 -13.71 -10.31
N CYS A 157 1.36 -14.70 -11.09
CA CYS A 157 2.58 -15.43 -10.76
C CYS A 157 3.88 -14.63 -10.94
N SER A 158 3.82 -13.49 -11.64
CA SER A 158 4.99 -12.66 -11.91
C SER A 158 4.59 -11.25 -12.29
N LYS A 159 5.57 -10.33 -12.24
CA LYS A 159 5.42 -8.96 -12.74
C LYS A 159 5.05 -8.94 -14.23
N ARG A 160 5.65 -9.81 -15.05
CA ARG A 160 5.35 -9.94 -16.48
C ARG A 160 3.88 -10.24 -16.72
N CYS A 161 3.30 -11.19 -15.99
CA CYS A 161 1.87 -11.48 -16.11
C CYS A 161 1.00 -10.31 -15.65
N GLY A 162 1.40 -9.58 -14.60
CA GLY A 162 0.73 -8.34 -14.21
C GLY A 162 0.77 -7.27 -15.31
N GLU A 163 1.94 -7.03 -15.90
CA GLU A 163 2.11 -6.04 -16.97
C GLU A 163 1.38 -6.43 -18.25
N GLN A 164 1.37 -7.71 -18.61
CA GLN A 164 0.60 -8.23 -19.74
C GLN A 164 -0.91 -8.05 -19.51
N ALA A 165 -1.42 -8.38 -18.33
CA ALA A 165 -2.82 -8.15 -18.00
C ALA A 165 -3.16 -6.65 -18.07
N SER A 166 -2.30 -5.77 -17.56
CA SER A 166 -2.51 -4.31 -17.66
C SER A 166 -2.42 -3.79 -19.10
N ALA A 167 -1.58 -4.37 -19.95
CA ALA A 167 -1.44 -3.95 -21.34
C ALA A 167 -2.64 -4.39 -22.21
N SER A 168 -3.26 -5.51 -21.84
CA SER A 168 -4.48 -6.01 -22.49
C SER A 168 -5.76 -5.46 -21.86
N ALA A 169 -5.66 -4.58 -20.87
CA ALA A 169 -6.81 -4.00 -20.20
C ALA A 169 -7.54 -2.98 -21.09
N PRO A 170 -8.87 -2.81 -20.95
CA PRO A 170 -9.74 -3.49 -19.99
C PRO A 170 -10.04 -4.95 -20.37
N LEU A 171 -10.01 -5.86 -19.38
CA LEU A 171 -10.36 -7.27 -19.58
C LEU A 171 -10.89 -7.94 -18.30
N ILE A 172 -11.44 -9.16 -18.42
CA ILE A 172 -11.86 -9.98 -17.29
C ILE A 172 -11.06 -11.29 -17.19
N LEU A 173 -10.67 -11.65 -15.97
CA LEU A 173 -9.92 -12.87 -15.66
C LEU A 173 -10.69 -13.74 -14.66
N GLY A 174 -10.80 -15.02 -14.96
CA GLY A 174 -11.57 -15.96 -14.13
C GLY A 174 -10.89 -16.20 -12.78
N ILE A 175 -11.69 -16.19 -11.72
CA ILE A 175 -11.26 -16.58 -10.38
C ILE A 175 -11.76 -18.01 -10.11
N SER A 176 -10.82 -18.91 -9.84
CA SER A 176 -11.13 -20.31 -9.53
C SER A 176 -11.88 -20.44 -8.20
N ASN A 177 -12.83 -21.37 -8.13
CA ASN A 177 -13.72 -21.60 -6.98
C ASN A 177 -12.99 -22.03 -5.70
N ASN A 178 -11.80 -22.61 -5.84
CA ASN A 178 -10.95 -23.06 -4.74
C ASN A 178 -10.07 -21.94 -4.13
N THR A 179 -10.17 -20.71 -4.63
CA THR A 179 -9.39 -19.57 -4.13
C THR A 179 -10.05 -18.86 -2.96
N GLU A 180 -9.24 -18.29 -2.07
CA GLU A 180 -9.71 -17.44 -0.96
C GLU A 180 -10.50 -16.22 -1.47
N THR A 181 -10.07 -15.66 -2.61
CA THR A 181 -10.79 -14.55 -3.25
C THR A 181 -12.21 -14.94 -3.64
N PHE A 182 -12.41 -16.12 -4.23
CA PHE A 182 -13.73 -16.63 -4.57
C PHE A 182 -14.60 -16.78 -3.33
N ARG A 183 -14.08 -17.43 -2.28
CA ARG A 183 -14.78 -17.64 -1.01
C ARG A 183 -15.20 -16.31 -0.37
N ASN A 184 -14.30 -15.33 -0.32
CA ASN A 184 -14.57 -14.01 0.26
C ASN A 184 -15.67 -13.23 -0.49
N VAL A 185 -15.67 -13.28 -1.82
CA VAL A 185 -16.70 -12.62 -2.63
C VAL A 185 -18.03 -13.36 -2.54
N LEU A 186 -18.02 -14.70 -2.58
CA LEU A 186 -19.20 -15.53 -2.40
C LEU A 186 -19.86 -15.29 -1.03
N LEU A 187 -19.06 -15.27 0.04
CA LEU A 187 -19.54 -15.00 1.40
C LEU A 187 -20.17 -13.61 1.48
N GLN A 188 -19.52 -12.58 0.91
CA GLN A 188 -20.10 -11.24 0.87
C GLN A 188 -21.41 -11.20 0.06
N PHE A 189 -21.50 -11.93 -1.05
CA PHE A 189 -22.72 -12.00 -1.85
C PHE A 189 -23.87 -12.64 -1.06
N SER A 190 -23.62 -13.81 -0.47
CA SER A 190 -24.61 -14.61 0.25
C SER A 190 -25.08 -13.94 1.55
N CYS A 191 -24.15 -13.44 2.37
CA CYS A 191 -24.50 -12.76 3.64
C CYS A 191 -25.25 -11.43 3.43
N GLN A 192 -25.15 -10.83 2.23
CA GLN A 192 -25.85 -9.60 1.88
C GLN A 192 -27.09 -9.85 1.02
N TRP A 193 -27.47 -11.12 0.82
CA TRP A 193 -28.73 -11.48 0.18
C TRP A 193 -29.87 -11.45 1.19
N LYS A 194 -30.39 -10.24 1.46
CA LYS A 194 -31.29 -9.94 2.56
C LYS A 194 -32.76 -9.77 2.16
N HIS A 195 -33.07 -9.82 0.87
CA HIS A 195 -34.45 -9.62 0.41
C HIS A 195 -35.32 -10.83 0.81
N PRO A 196 -36.37 -10.64 1.65
CA PRO A 196 -37.07 -11.75 2.30
C PRO A 196 -37.78 -12.68 1.30
N ASN A 197 -38.37 -12.10 0.25
CA ASN A 197 -39.16 -12.84 -0.74
C ASN A 197 -38.36 -13.25 -1.98
N LYS A 198 -37.03 -13.14 -1.95
CA LYS A 198 -36.18 -13.39 -3.12
C LYS A 198 -35.25 -14.57 -2.82
N PRO A 199 -35.38 -15.71 -3.51
CA PRO A 199 -34.46 -16.83 -3.30
C PRO A 199 -33.03 -16.40 -3.66
N ALA A 200 -32.07 -16.81 -2.84
CA ALA A 200 -30.66 -16.54 -3.11
C ALA A 200 -30.20 -17.39 -4.30
N PRO A 201 -29.63 -16.77 -5.35
CA PRO A 201 -29.16 -17.50 -6.52
C PRO A 201 -27.82 -18.17 -6.23
N THR A 202 -27.53 -19.23 -6.98
CA THR A 202 -26.22 -19.87 -6.98
C THR A 202 -25.22 -19.05 -7.79
N VAL A 203 -24.08 -18.72 -7.20
CA VAL A 203 -22.98 -18.05 -7.91
C VAL A 203 -22.19 -19.10 -8.70
N VAL A 204 -22.18 -18.97 -10.03
CA VAL A 204 -21.55 -19.94 -10.94
C VAL A 204 -20.09 -19.58 -11.26
N LYS A 205 -19.81 -18.28 -11.48
CA LYS A 205 -18.47 -17.77 -11.81
C LYS A 205 -18.20 -16.44 -11.13
N ILE A 206 -16.94 -16.18 -10.82
CA ILE A 206 -16.45 -14.88 -10.33
C ILE A 206 -15.31 -14.44 -11.24
N TRP A 207 -15.41 -13.20 -11.73
CA TRP A 207 -14.45 -12.60 -12.65
C TRP A 207 -13.79 -11.40 -12.00
N LYS A 208 -12.45 -11.34 -12.07
CA LYS A 208 -11.69 -10.14 -11.71
C LYS A 208 -11.60 -9.25 -12.94
N ILE A 209 -12.15 -8.05 -12.83
CA ILE A 209 -11.97 -6.99 -13.83
C ILE A 209 -10.58 -6.37 -13.64
N ILE A 210 -9.84 -6.27 -14.73
CA ILE A 210 -8.58 -5.54 -14.83
C ILE A 210 -8.87 -4.26 -15.61
N CYS A 211 -8.81 -3.12 -14.92
CA CYS A 211 -8.94 -1.80 -15.52
C CYS A 211 -7.62 -1.39 -16.19
N ASP A 212 -7.68 -0.46 -17.14
CA ASP A 212 -6.46 0.16 -17.63
C ASP A 212 -5.81 1.04 -16.55
N LYS A 213 -4.54 1.37 -16.79
CA LYS A 213 -3.71 2.11 -15.83
C LYS A 213 -4.25 3.51 -15.56
N ASP A 214 -4.89 4.15 -16.53
CA ASP A 214 -5.37 5.53 -16.38
C ASP A 214 -6.58 5.55 -15.44
N HIS A 215 -7.51 4.61 -15.59
CA HIS A 215 -8.63 4.44 -14.66
C HIS A 215 -8.16 4.09 -13.23
N ASP A 216 -7.20 3.18 -13.07
CA ASP A 216 -6.65 2.84 -11.75
C ASP A 216 -5.95 4.04 -11.10
N ASN A 217 -5.25 4.86 -11.90
CA ASN A 217 -4.61 6.08 -11.46
C ASN A 217 -5.63 7.14 -11.06
N ASP A 218 -6.71 7.31 -11.82
CA ASP A 218 -7.77 8.27 -11.57
C ASP A 218 -8.55 7.92 -10.30
N PHE A 219 -8.93 6.65 -10.14
CA PHE A 219 -9.55 6.15 -8.90
C PHE A 219 -8.65 6.39 -7.70
N SER A 220 -7.36 6.03 -7.81
CA SER A 220 -6.37 6.24 -6.75
C SER A 220 -6.21 7.72 -6.41
N ARG A 221 -6.17 8.60 -7.42
CA ARG A 221 -6.06 10.05 -7.25
C ARG A 221 -7.30 10.62 -6.56
N TYR A 222 -8.49 10.19 -6.97
CA TYR A 222 -9.74 10.63 -6.36
C TYR A 222 -9.85 10.17 -4.90
N ARG A 223 -9.61 8.89 -4.62
CA ARG A 223 -9.62 8.33 -3.25
C ARG A 223 -8.69 9.10 -2.33
N LEU A 224 -7.44 9.30 -2.77
CA LEU A 224 -6.44 10.06 -2.01
C LEU A 224 -6.82 11.55 -1.87
N GLY A 225 -7.56 12.10 -2.84
CA GLY A 225 -8.10 13.46 -2.80
C GLY A 225 -9.18 13.61 -1.72
N VAL A 226 -10.16 12.70 -1.69
CA VAL A 226 -11.21 12.68 -0.66
C VAL A 226 -10.62 12.45 0.72
N GLU A 227 -9.73 11.46 0.87
CA GLU A 227 -9.02 11.18 2.13
C GLU A 227 -8.30 12.42 2.65
N ARG A 228 -7.62 13.17 1.78
CA ARG A 228 -6.94 14.43 2.12
C ARG A 228 -7.90 15.54 2.50
N SER A 229 -8.99 15.72 1.75
CA SER A 229 -9.94 16.83 1.95
C SER A 229 -10.80 16.68 3.21
N ARG A 230 -10.89 15.45 3.75
CA ARG A 230 -11.76 15.10 4.88
C ARG A 230 -11.02 14.57 6.11
N ASP A 231 -9.69 14.54 6.07
CA ASP A 231 -8.84 13.93 7.12
C ASP A 231 -9.25 12.48 7.46
N LEU A 232 -9.63 11.71 6.44
CA LEU A 232 -10.04 10.31 6.61
C LEU A 232 -8.81 9.40 6.47
N LEU A 233 -8.52 8.62 7.50
CA LEU A 233 -7.42 7.63 7.51
C LEU A 233 -7.77 6.43 6.61
N GLY A 234 -6.76 5.86 5.95
CA GLY A 234 -6.88 4.84 4.91
C GLY A 234 -7.96 3.77 5.17
N GLY A 235 -8.86 3.60 4.20
CA GLY A 235 -10.08 2.79 4.34
C GLY A 235 -11.36 3.51 3.93
N ASN A 236 -11.25 4.63 3.20
CA ASN A 236 -12.41 5.41 2.76
C ASN A 236 -13.14 4.81 1.54
N SER A 237 -12.80 3.59 1.15
CA SER A 237 -13.50 2.85 0.12
C SER A 237 -14.24 1.64 0.71
N ARG A 238 -15.38 1.29 0.11
CA ARG A 238 -16.22 0.16 0.51
C ARG A 238 -16.50 -0.71 -0.70
N ARG A 239 -16.50 -2.03 -0.49
CA ARG A 239 -16.96 -2.99 -1.49
C ARG A 239 -18.49 -2.94 -1.59
N GLN A 240 -19.00 -2.47 -2.72
CA GLN A 240 -20.44 -2.27 -2.96
C GLN A 240 -20.91 -2.94 -4.25
N TRP A 241 -22.13 -3.45 -4.24
CA TRP A 241 -22.78 -4.10 -5.38
C TRP A 241 -23.45 -3.08 -6.31
N HIS A 242 -23.41 -3.36 -7.61
CA HIS A 242 -24.13 -2.62 -8.64
C HIS A 242 -24.73 -3.59 -9.66
N GLY A 243 -26.05 -3.53 -9.82
CA GLY A 243 -26.78 -4.25 -10.87
C GLY A 243 -26.99 -3.36 -12.09
N THR A 244 -26.92 -3.96 -13.27
CA THR A 244 -27.07 -3.23 -14.54
C THR A 244 -27.59 -4.14 -15.65
N ALA A 245 -27.83 -3.58 -16.83
CA ALA A 245 -28.25 -4.33 -18.00
C ALA A 245 -27.08 -5.08 -18.64
N ARG A 246 -27.31 -6.35 -19.01
CA ARG A 246 -26.39 -7.14 -19.83
C ARG A 246 -27.12 -7.65 -21.07
N CYS A 247 -26.55 -7.35 -22.25
CA CYS A 247 -27.11 -7.74 -23.54
C CYS A 247 -26.32 -8.86 -24.24
N CYS A 248 -25.23 -9.33 -23.64
CA CYS A 248 -24.36 -10.36 -24.20
C CYS A 248 -24.07 -11.47 -23.18
N ASN A 249 -23.20 -12.41 -23.56
CA ASN A 249 -22.85 -13.59 -22.76
C ASN A 249 -21.48 -13.43 -22.07
N ILE A 250 -21.00 -12.19 -21.90
CA ILE A 250 -19.72 -11.95 -21.23
C ILE A 250 -19.73 -12.57 -19.83
N GLY A 251 -18.71 -13.37 -19.54
CA GLY A 251 -18.49 -14.05 -18.27
C GLY A 251 -19.32 -15.33 -18.06
N ASP A 252 -20.07 -15.80 -19.05
CA ASP A 252 -20.83 -17.05 -18.93
C ASP A 252 -19.91 -18.28 -18.86
N THR A 253 -18.85 -18.27 -19.65
CA THR A 253 -17.88 -19.36 -19.80
C THR A 253 -16.47 -18.80 -19.97
N ASP A 254 -15.47 -19.68 -19.89
CA ASP A 254 -14.07 -19.28 -19.99
C ASP A 254 -13.65 -18.79 -21.38
N ASP A 255 -14.46 -19.00 -22.42
CA ASP A 255 -14.24 -18.47 -23.78
C ASP A 255 -15.02 -17.16 -24.05
N LYS A 256 -15.98 -16.77 -23.20
CA LYS A 256 -16.79 -15.55 -23.40
C LYS A 256 -16.28 -14.37 -22.58
N ARG A 257 -15.06 -13.92 -22.85
CA ARG A 257 -14.40 -12.83 -22.11
C ARG A 257 -14.48 -11.46 -22.79
N ASP A 258 -14.78 -11.46 -24.09
CA ASP A 258 -14.77 -10.24 -24.89
C ASP A 258 -16.01 -9.38 -24.64
N MET A 259 -15.77 -8.08 -24.51
CA MET A 259 -16.83 -7.09 -24.38
C MET A 259 -17.49 -6.84 -25.73
N CYS A 260 -18.82 -6.88 -25.77
CA CYS A 260 -19.53 -6.49 -26.99
C CYS A 260 -19.47 -4.96 -27.18
N GLN A 261 -19.61 -4.51 -28.42
CA GLN A 261 -19.67 -3.09 -28.77
C GLN A 261 -21.10 -2.52 -28.72
N ASN A 262 -22.08 -3.29 -28.23
CA ASN A 262 -23.46 -2.83 -28.12
C ASN A 262 -23.57 -1.81 -26.98
N ASP A 263 -23.89 -0.56 -27.31
CA ASP A 263 -24.01 0.53 -26.33
C ASP A 263 -25.19 0.38 -25.36
N ALA A 264 -26.19 -0.44 -25.71
CA ALA A 264 -27.25 -0.86 -24.79
C ALA A 264 -26.76 -1.85 -23.72
N CYS A 265 -25.60 -2.49 -23.93
CA CYS A 265 -24.98 -3.36 -22.94
C CYS A 265 -24.24 -2.52 -21.88
N SER A 266 -24.99 -2.04 -20.89
CA SER A 266 -24.45 -1.22 -19.79
C SER A 266 -23.29 -1.89 -19.07
N LEU A 267 -23.34 -3.22 -18.86
CA LEU A 267 -22.25 -3.97 -18.25
C LEU A 267 -20.94 -3.84 -19.04
N CYS A 268 -20.95 -4.12 -20.35
CA CYS A 268 -19.76 -3.96 -21.19
C CYS A 268 -19.32 -2.50 -21.30
N GLY A 269 -20.26 -1.55 -21.35
CA GLY A 269 -19.93 -0.12 -21.33
C GLY A 269 -19.17 0.30 -20.06
N ILE A 270 -19.61 -0.18 -18.90
CA ILE A 270 -18.96 0.08 -17.60
C ILE A 270 -17.58 -0.57 -17.55
N ILE A 271 -17.42 -1.82 -18.00
CA ILE A 271 -16.11 -2.47 -17.98
C ILE A 271 -15.12 -1.78 -18.95
N ARG A 272 -15.59 -1.33 -20.12
CA ARG A 272 -14.75 -0.63 -21.12
C ARG A 272 -14.32 0.76 -20.67
N THR A 273 -15.23 1.54 -20.09
CA THR A 273 -15.04 2.99 -19.93
C THR A 273 -15.42 3.52 -18.55
N SER A 274 -15.50 2.62 -17.56
CA SER A 274 -15.96 2.90 -16.21
C SER A 274 -17.39 3.46 -16.14
N PHE A 275 -17.82 3.84 -14.94
CA PHE A 275 -19.14 4.40 -14.68
C PHE A 275 -19.26 5.82 -15.23
N ARG A 276 -20.39 6.10 -15.89
CA ARG A 276 -20.74 7.44 -16.38
C ARG A 276 -22.02 7.92 -15.70
N LYS A 277 -21.95 9.05 -15.02
CA LYS A 277 -23.09 9.74 -14.38
C LYS A 277 -24.12 10.18 -15.40
N VAL A 278 -23.72 10.52 -16.62
CA VAL A 278 -24.69 10.85 -17.70
C VAL A 278 -25.65 9.69 -17.99
N LYS A 279 -25.20 8.44 -17.81
CA LYS A 279 -26.03 7.24 -17.98
C LYS A 279 -26.92 6.92 -16.77
N ALA A 280 -26.85 7.72 -15.70
CA ALA A 280 -27.65 7.48 -14.50
C ALA A 280 -29.11 7.86 -14.72
N GLY A 281 -30.01 6.91 -14.52
CA GLY A 281 -31.46 7.15 -14.52
C GLY A 281 -32.13 7.14 -15.89
N GLU A 282 -31.38 6.95 -16.98
CA GLU A 282 -31.90 6.88 -18.37
C GLU A 282 -33.03 5.84 -18.54
N ARG A 283 -33.06 4.81 -17.68
CA ARG A 283 -34.00 3.70 -17.84
C ARG A 283 -35.27 3.78 -17.01
N ASN A 284 -35.20 4.28 -15.77
CA ASN A 284 -36.30 4.11 -14.82
C ASN A 284 -36.90 5.44 -14.35
N ASN A 285 -36.36 6.60 -14.77
CA ASN A 285 -36.67 7.94 -14.25
C ASN A 285 -36.69 8.03 -12.69
N PHE A 286 -36.13 7.01 -12.03
CA PHE A 286 -36.23 6.75 -10.60
C PHE A 286 -34.83 6.79 -10.02
N GLY A 287 -34.43 7.98 -9.59
CA GLY A 287 -33.26 8.18 -8.75
C GLY A 287 -33.71 8.67 -7.38
N ARG A 288 -33.65 7.82 -6.36
CA ARG A 288 -34.07 8.20 -4.98
C ARG A 288 -33.31 9.42 -4.48
N PHE A 289 -32.07 9.60 -4.91
CA PHE A 289 -31.19 10.73 -4.58
C PHE A 289 -30.69 11.44 -5.85
N GLY A 290 -31.56 11.53 -6.87
CA GLY A 290 -31.31 12.22 -8.14
C GLY A 290 -30.23 11.59 -9.03
N ARG A 291 -29.49 12.39 -9.81
CA ARG A 291 -28.51 11.87 -10.78
C ARG A 291 -27.19 11.49 -10.11
N GLY A 292 -26.79 10.22 -10.16
CA GLY A 292 -25.55 9.72 -9.56
C GLY A 292 -25.27 8.25 -9.85
N ILE A 293 -24.12 7.75 -9.38
CA ILE A 293 -23.76 6.33 -9.49
C ILE A 293 -24.26 5.61 -8.24
N TYR A 294 -25.23 4.72 -8.43
CA TYR A 294 -25.90 4.01 -7.35
C TYR A 294 -25.24 2.66 -7.07
N THR A 295 -24.86 2.44 -5.82
CA THR A 295 -24.30 1.18 -5.33
C THR A 295 -24.90 0.82 -3.97
N THR A 296 -24.82 -0.44 -3.53
CA THR A 296 -25.42 -0.88 -2.25
C THR A 296 -24.62 -2.00 -1.61
N GLY A 297 -24.64 -2.07 -0.27
CA GLY A 297 -24.01 -3.18 0.46
C GLY A 297 -24.81 -4.46 0.32
N THR A 298 -26.10 -4.35 -0.04
CA THR A 298 -27.07 -5.42 -0.13
C THR A 298 -27.13 -6.01 -1.54
N SER A 299 -26.57 -7.20 -1.75
CA SER A 299 -26.48 -7.88 -3.05
C SER A 299 -27.87 -8.13 -3.67
N SER A 300 -28.83 -8.58 -2.86
CA SER A 300 -30.21 -8.85 -3.32
C SER A 300 -30.95 -7.60 -3.85
N LYS A 301 -30.62 -6.41 -3.35
CA LYS A 301 -31.13 -5.12 -3.84
C LYS A 301 -30.46 -4.71 -5.14
N ALA A 302 -29.14 -4.88 -5.24
CA ALA A 302 -28.44 -4.63 -6.50
C ALA A 302 -29.02 -5.52 -7.63
N ASP A 303 -29.40 -6.76 -7.33
CA ASP A 303 -30.06 -7.66 -8.30
C ASP A 303 -31.39 -7.12 -8.83
N ASP A 304 -32.10 -6.24 -8.12
CA ASP A 304 -33.34 -5.62 -8.64
C ASP A 304 -33.08 -4.73 -9.87
N TYR A 305 -31.83 -4.30 -10.05
CA TYR A 305 -31.37 -3.51 -11.19
C TYR A 305 -30.69 -4.38 -12.26
N VAL A 306 -30.45 -5.67 -11.98
CA VAL A 306 -29.91 -6.59 -12.98
C VAL A 306 -31.00 -6.92 -13.98
N LYS A 307 -30.72 -6.63 -15.26
CA LYS A 307 -31.64 -6.96 -16.35
C LYS A 307 -30.92 -7.71 -17.45
N GLN A 308 -31.46 -8.89 -17.75
CA GLN A 308 -30.95 -9.76 -18.79
C GLN A 308 -31.68 -9.42 -20.09
N ALA A 309 -31.00 -8.72 -21.00
CA ALA A 309 -31.54 -8.29 -22.29
C ALA A 309 -30.94 -9.09 -23.45
N GLY A 310 -30.04 -10.04 -23.16
CA GLY A 310 -29.43 -10.96 -24.13
C GLY A 310 -29.72 -12.43 -23.80
N ARG A 311 -29.21 -13.34 -24.63
CA ARG A 311 -29.48 -14.79 -24.57
C ARG A 311 -28.85 -15.57 -23.42
N SER A 312 -28.09 -14.92 -22.53
CA SER A 312 -27.48 -15.63 -21.41
C SER A 312 -28.53 -16.14 -20.42
N GLN A 313 -28.35 -17.39 -20.00
CA GLN A 313 -29.09 -18.04 -18.92
C GLN A 313 -28.69 -17.54 -17.52
N TYR A 314 -27.60 -16.78 -17.41
CA TYR A 314 -27.08 -16.28 -16.14
C TYR A 314 -27.47 -14.82 -15.91
N LYS A 315 -27.33 -14.38 -14.65
CA LYS A 315 -27.34 -12.96 -14.28
C LYS A 315 -25.90 -12.52 -13.99
N ALA A 316 -25.61 -11.24 -14.24
CA ALA A 316 -24.30 -10.65 -13.95
C ALA A 316 -24.45 -9.39 -13.11
N MET A 317 -23.56 -9.22 -12.14
CA MET A 317 -23.55 -8.09 -11.20
C MET A 317 -22.11 -7.68 -10.90
N LEU A 318 -21.89 -6.38 -10.67
CA LEU A 318 -20.57 -5.83 -10.37
C LEU A 318 -20.37 -5.69 -8.85
N LEU A 319 -19.20 -6.10 -8.36
CA LEU A 319 -18.69 -5.76 -7.03
C LEU A 319 -17.58 -4.71 -7.19
N ASN A 320 -17.82 -3.52 -6.67
CA ASN A 320 -16.99 -2.34 -6.94
C ASN A 320 -16.29 -1.88 -5.67
N ASP A 321 -15.10 -1.31 -5.80
CA ASP A 321 -14.50 -0.53 -4.73
C ASP A 321 -14.96 0.92 -4.86
N VAL A 322 -15.73 1.40 -3.88
CA VAL A 322 -16.42 2.70 -3.96
C VAL A 322 -15.87 3.64 -2.91
N VAL A 323 -15.31 4.77 -3.33
CA VAL A 323 -14.90 5.85 -2.40
C VAL A 323 -16.16 6.51 -1.84
N VAL A 324 -16.42 6.33 -0.55
CA VAL A 324 -17.62 6.85 0.10
C VAL A 324 -17.39 8.25 0.67
N GLY A 325 -16.21 8.53 1.21
CA GLY A 325 -15.94 9.83 1.84
C GLY A 325 -16.82 10.08 3.05
N LYS A 326 -17.07 11.36 3.33
CA LYS A 326 -18.08 11.78 4.29
C LYS A 326 -19.46 11.63 3.64
N GLY A 327 -20.12 10.52 3.90
CA GLY A 327 -21.45 10.25 3.36
C GLY A 327 -22.56 10.95 4.14
N LYS A 328 -23.44 11.66 3.43
CA LYS A 328 -24.65 12.25 4.02
C LYS A 328 -25.69 11.16 4.23
N LYS A 329 -25.98 10.85 5.49
CA LYS A 329 -27.04 9.93 5.86
C LYS A 329 -28.41 10.54 5.53
N MET A 330 -29.28 9.80 4.83
CA MET A 330 -30.64 10.22 4.46
C MET A 330 -31.62 9.05 4.58
N THR A 331 -32.85 9.34 5.00
CA THR A 331 -33.94 8.36 5.18
C THR A 331 -35.14 8.62 4.27
N THR A 332 -35.13 9.75 3.55
CA THR A 332 -36.18 10.18 2.62
C THR A 332 -35.61 10.42 1.24
N ASN A 333 -36.45 10.23 0.22
CA ASN A 333 -36.06 10.50 -1.17
C ASN A 333 -35.74 11.98 -1.40
N ALA A 334 -34.69 12.26 -2.16
CA ALA A 334 -34.28 13.58 -2.62
C ALA A 334 -33.96 13.54 -4.13
N ARG A 335 -35.02 13.41 -4.94
CA ARG A 335 -34.91 13.16 -6.40
C ARG A 335 -34.28 14.30 -7.20
N SER A 336 -34.23 15.51 -6.64
CA SER A 336 -33.67 16.71 -7.28
C SER A 336 -32.15 16.85 -7.12
N LEU A 337 -31.48 15.96 -6.37
CA LEU A 337 -30.04 16.07 -6.16
C LEU A 337 -29.26 15.80 -7.46
N VAL A 338 -28.36 16.73 -7.80
CA VAL A 338 -27.40 16.57 -8.91
C VAL A 338 -25.97 16.36 -8.43
N LYS A 339 -25.72 16.51 -7.12
CA LYS A 339 -24.47 16.25 -6.41
C LYS A 339 -24.79 16.05 -4.91
N PRO A 340 -23.86 15.56 -4.08
CA PRO A 340 -24.10 15.40 -2.65
C PRO A 340 -24.24 16.79 -2.02
N PRO A 341 -24.96 16.91 -0.90
CA PRO A 341 -25.05 18.18 -0.17
C PRO A 341 -23.67 18.74 0.18
N SER A 342 -23.59 20.07 0.31
CA SER A 342 -22.34 20.75 0.63
C SER A 342 -21.67 20.14 1.87
N GLY A 343 -20.36 19.89 1.77
CA GLY A 343 -19.59 19.24 2.84
C GLY A 343 -19.67 17.71 2.89
N PHE A 344 -20.35 17.06 1.94
CA PHE A 344 -20.41 15.60 1.81
C PHE A 344 -19.90 15.14 0.43
N ASP A 345 -19.39 13.91 0.36
CA ASP A 345 -18.79 13.33 -0.86
C ASP A 345 -19.70 12.28 -1.51
N SER A 346 -20.63 11.73 -0.72
CA SER A 346 -21.66 10.79 -1.15
C SER A 346 -22.95 10.97 -0.36
N VAL A 347 -24.02 10.33 -0.82
CA VAL A 347 -25.27 10.17 -0.06
C VAL A 347 -25.40 8.71 0.36
N ILE A 348 -25.73 8.47 1.63
CA ILE A 348 -25.97 7.15 2.21
C ILE A 348 -27.43 7.07 2.64
N GLY A 349 -28.26 6.40 1.84
CA GLY A 349 -29.59 5.97 2.24
C GLY A 349 -29.51 4.97 3.38
N ILE A 350 -30.18 5.27 4.50
CA ILE A 350 -30.32 4.37 5.65
C ILE A 350 -31.74 3.82 5.67
N PRO A 351 -31.94 2.50 5.89
CA PRO A 351 -33.28 1.94 6.09
C PRO A 351 -34.09 2.71 7.14
N GLY A 352 -35.33 3.05 6.82
CA GLY A 352 -36.21 3.91 7.62
C GLY A 352 -37.00 4.89 6.74
N GLY A 353 -38.26 5.18 7.08
CA GLY A 353 -39.14 6.00 6.25
C GLY A 353 -39.49 5.31 4.92
N THR A 354 -39.10 5.90 3.78
CA THR A 354 -39.36 5.35 2.42
C THR A 354 -38.30 4.35 1.93
N LEU A 355 -37.28 4.05 2.75
CA LEU A 355 -36.13 3.21 2.37
C LEU A 355 -36.18 1.84 3.07
N ASN A 356 -36.17 0.77 2.28
CA ASN A 356 -36.20 -0.61 2.79
C ASN A 356 -34.79 -1.22 2.93
N PHE A 357 -33.78 -0.63 2.31
CA PHE A 357 -32.40 -1.13 2.27
C PHE A 357 -31.41 0.04 2.10
N ASP A 358 -30.16 -0.19 2.48
CA ASP A 358 -29.08 0.80 2.33
C ASP A 358 -28.78 1.13 0.87
N GLU A 359 -28.36 2.36 0.60
CA GLU A 359 -28.02 2.83 -0.75
C GLU A 359 -26.90 3.85 -0.66
N THR A 360 -25.86 3.72 -1.48
CA THR A 360 -24.76 4.68 -1.52
C THR A 360 -24.70 5.30 -2.92
N VAL A 361 -24.79 6.63 -2.98
CA VAL A 361 -24.71 7.41 -4.23
C VAL A 361 -23.46 8.26 -4.21
N ALA A 362 -22.51 7.95 -5.09
CA ALA A 362 -21.31 8.76 -5.33
C ALA A 362 -21.56 9.69 -6.53
N ALA A 363 -21.01 10.90 -6.50
CA ALA A 363 -21.46 11.98 -7.37
C ALA A 363 -20.39 12.66 -8.26
N VAL A 364 -19.17 12.12 -8.33
CA VAL A 364 -18.08 12.75 -9.09
C VAL A 364 -17.79 12.00 -10.39
N GLU A 365 -17.96 12.72 -11.51
CA GLU A 365 -17.35 12.45 -12.82
C GLU A 365 -16.21 13.46 -13.01
N HIS A 366 -15.06 13.01 -13.52
CA HIS A 366 -14.04 13.84 -14.15
C HIS A 366 -13.37 12.97 -15.23
N TYR A 367 -13.29 13.23 -16.54
CA TYR A 367 -13.97 14.10 -17.53
C TYR A 367 -13.71 13.47 -18.94
N ILE A 368 -14.71 13.44 -19.85
CA ILE A 368 -14.50 13.43 -21.31
C ILE A 368 -15.27 14.65 -21.84
N TRP A 369 -14.58 15.55 -22.56
CA TRP A 369 -15.19 16.75 -23.14
C TRP A 369 -15.88 16.41 -24.49
N THR A 370 -16.99 17.09 -24.80
CA THR A 370 -17.79 16.90 -26.03
C THR A 370 -17.84 18.20 -26.81
N ASP A 371 -17.71 18.09 -28.14
CA ASP A 371 -17.77 19.23 -29.05
C ASP A 371 -19.22 19.71 -29.25
N PRO A 372 -19.45 20.97 -29.68
CA PRO A 372 -20.79 21.55 -29.86
C PRO A 372 -21.69 20.81 -30.87
N ASP A 373 -21.12 19.97 -31.73
CA ASP A 373 -21.84 19.11 -32.68
C ASP A 373 -22.20 17.73 -32.11
N GLY A 374 -21.89 17.47 -30.84
CA GLY A 374 -22.20 16.22 -30.14
C GLY A 374 -21.19 15.10 -30.37
N SER A 375 -20.09 15.34 -31.09
CA SER A 375 -19.00 14.37 -31.22
C SER A 375 -18.01 14.42 -30.05
N TYR A 376 -17.39 13.28 -29.73
CA TYR A 376 -16.41 13.20 -28.64
C TYR A 376 -15.03 13.63 -29.14
N SER A 377 -14.51 14.71 -28.56
CA SER A 377 -13.19 15.27 -28.89
C SER A 377 -12.09 14.53 -28.13
N SER A 378 -11.00 14.19 -28.80
CA SER A 378 -9.77 13.70 -28.15
C SER A 378 -8.98 14.79 -27.42
N TYR A 379 -9.54 15.99 -27.27
CA TYR A 379 -8.85 17.18 -26.78
C TYR A 379 -9.58 17.82 -25.60
N CYS A 380 -8.82 18.33 -24.63
CA CYS A 380 -9.34 18.80 -23.35
C CYS A 380 -9.93 20.22 -23.34
N GLY A 381 -10.24 20.83 -24.50
CA GLY A 381 -10.92 22.13 -24.59
C GLY A 381 -10.84 22.83 -25.96
N ALA A 382 -11.67 23.86 -26.15
CA ALA A 382 -11.86 24.58 -27.42
C ALA A 382 -10.56 25.21 -27.98
N SER A 383 -9.70 25.74 -27.11
CA SER A 383 -8.39 26.31 -27.50
C SER A 383 -7.43 25.28 -28.11
N HIS A 384 -7.51 24.00 -27.70
CA HIS A 384 -6.70 22.92 -28.27
C HIS A 384 -7.27 22.39 -29.60
N ARG A 385 -8.59 22.40 -29.77
CA ARG A 385 -9.26 22.03 -31.02
C ARG A 385 -8.94 23.03 -32.13
N ASP A 386 -9.02 24.33 -31.84
CA ASP A 386 -8.84 25.38 -32.83
C ASP A 386 -7.35 25.50 -33.26
N ALA A 387 -6.43 25.19 -32.33
CA ALA A 387 -5.00 25.03 -32.64
C ALA A 387 -4.69 23.80 -33.53
N MET A 388 -5.48 22.72 -33.46
CA MET A 388 -5.29 21.52 -34.31
C MET A 388 -6.04 21.59 -35.65
N ARG A 389 -7.11 22.38 -35.77
CA ARG A 389 -7.76 22.65 -37.08
C ARG A 389 -6.86 23.43 -38.03
N GLN A 390 -5.99 24.29 -37.52
CA GLN A 390 -4.95 24.95 -38.30
C GLN A 390 -3.82 24.00 -38.74
N VAL A 391 -3.68 22.84 -38.08
CA VAL A 391 -2.67 21.82 -38.39
C VAL A 391 -3.20 20.74 -39.34
N ASN A 392 -4.52 20.46 -39.32
CA ASN A 392 -5.15 19.34 -40.06
C ASN A 392 -5.76 19.74 -41.43
N GLY A 393 -5.51 20.95 -41.93
CA GLY A 393 -5.96 21.39 -43.26
C GLY A 393 -5.20 20.79 -44.45
N ALA A 394 -4.21 19.92 -44.23
CA ALA A 394 -3.43 19.29 -45.29
C ALA A 394 -3.58 17.76 -45.24
N SER A 395 -4.12 17.21 -46.31
CA SER A 395 -4.51 15.82 -46.51
C SER A 395 -3.37 14.79 -46.40
N GLY A 396 -3.66 13.72 -45.66
CA GLY A 396 -3.32 12.31 -45.93
C GLY A 396 -1.94 11.94 -46.47
N GLN A 397 -1.02 11.54 -45.59
CA GLN A 397 -0.11 10.39 -45.77
C GLN A 397 0.66 10.11 -44.47
N GLN A 398 0.87 8.82 -44.18
CA GLN A 398 1.77 8.22 -43.16
C GLN A 398 2.20 9.14 -42.00
N LEU A 399 1.72 8.89 -40.77
CA LEU A 399 2.27 9.60 -39.60
C LEU A 399 3.63 9.02 -39.19
N GLY A 400 4.65 9.45 -39.94
CA GLY A 400 6.05 9.43 -39.56
C GLY A 400 6.27 10.26 -38.31
N VAL A 401 6.75 9.60 -37.26
CA VAL A 401 7.23 10.28 -36.06
C VAL A 401 8.41 11.15 -36.47
N ARG A 402 8.27 12.48 -36.45
CA ARG A 402 9.38 13.40 -36.74
C ARG A 402 10.43 13.26 -35.63
N LEU A 403 11.56 12.64 -35.98
CA LEU A 403 12.67 12.38 -35.08
C LEU A 403 13.50 13.66 -34.91
N CYS A 404 14.14 13.79 -33.76
CA CYS A 404 15.05 14.88 -33.43
C CYS A 404 16.13 15.03 -34.49
N THR A 405 16.28 16.20 -35.08
CA THR A 405 17.26 16.51 -36.13
C THR A 405 18.71 16.23 -35.70
N ASN A 406 19.02 16.30 -34.40
CA ASN A 406 20.36 16.00 -33.90
C ASN A 406 20.59 14.50 -33.66
N CYS A 407 19.66 13.80 -33.00
CA CYS A 407 19.91 12.42 -32.56
C CYS A 407 19.24 11.34 -33.42
N ASN A 408 18.29 11.69 -34.29
CA ASN A 408 17.52 10.81 -35.19
C ASN A 408 16.92 9.54 -34.58
N MET A 409 16.87 9.44 -33.25
CA MET A 409 16.42 8.24 -32.53
C MET A 409 15.18 8.50 -31.67
N ARG A 410 14.97 9.75 -31.26
CA ARG A 410 13.90 10.13 -30.33
C ARG A 410 12.95 11.11 -31.01
N PRO A 411 11.63 11.02 -30.74
CA PRO A 411 10.68 12.02 -31.22
C PRO A 411 11.08 13.41 -30.74
N VAL A 412 10.82 14.43 -31.56
CA VAL A 412 11.05 15.82 -31.17
C VAL A 412 10.28 16.21 -29.89
N TYR A 413 10.86 17.11 -29.09
CA TYR A 413 10.28 17.58 -27.84
C TYR A 413 9.15 18.55 -28.13
N VAL A 414 8.05 18.38 -27.40
CA VAL A 414 6.83 19.17 -27.57
C VAL A 414 6.51 19.81 -26.24
N GLN A 415 6.53 21.14 -26.21
CA GLN A 415 6.14 21.94 -25.06
C GLN A 415 4.99 22.84 -25.48
N THR A 416 3.85 22.73 -24.77
CA THR A 416 2.69 23.62 -24.90
C THR A 416 2.37 24.01 -26.36
N ASN A 417 2.15 23.00 -27.21
CA ASN A 417 1.84 23.09 -28.64
C ASN A 417 2.92 23.57 -29.63
N GLN A 418 4.17 23.79 -29.20
CA GLN A 418 5.29 24.03 -30.13
C GLN A 418 6.13 22.74 -30.30
N LYS A 419 6.21 22.23 -31.54
CA LYS A 419 7.13 21.13 -31.90
C LYS A 419 8.50 21.72 -32.19
N HIS A 420 9.47 21.41 -31.35
CA HIS A 420 10.86 21.80 -31.60
C HIS A 420 11.49 20.87 -32.63
N ASP A 421 12.61 21.25 -33.26
CA ASP A 421 13.35 20.34 -34.15
C ASP A 421 14.15 19.27 -33.39
N PHE A 422 14.18 19.35 -32.05
CA PHE A 422 15.05 18.55 -31.20
C PHE A 422 14.26 17.86 -30.08
N CYS A 423 14.67 16.66 -29.64
CA CYS A 423 14.03 15.91 -28.54
C CYS A 423 14.24 16.52 -27.14
N GLY A 424 14.73 17.76 -27.06
CA GLY A 424 14.94 18.54 -25.84
C GLY A 424 16.01 19.62 -26.02
N ILE A 425 16.09 20.55 -25.07
CA ILE A 425 16.99 21.72 -25.15
C ILE A 425 18.47 21.33 -25.34
N ARG A 426 18.89 20.19 -24.80
CA ARG A 426 20.25 19.65 -24.96
C ARG A 426 20.60 19.27 -26.41
N CYS A 427 19.67 18.62 -27.12
CA CYS A 427 19.86 18.30 -28.54
C CYS A 427 19.86 19.58 -29.39
N SER A 428 19.08 20.59 -29.01
CA SER A 428 19.09 21.90 -29.67
C SER A 428 20.41 22.66 -29.49
N THR A 429 20.99 22.64 -28.29
CA THR A 429 22.26 23.33 -28.01
C THR A 429 23.45 22.65 -28.68
N ALA A 430 23.54 21.31 -28.62
CA ALA A 430 24.62 20.55 -29.26
C ALA A 430 24.63 20.71 -30.79
N PHE A 431 23.44 20.73 -31.41
CA PHE A 431 23.30 20.98 -32.84
C PHE A 431 23.75 22.38 -33.25
N ARG A 432 23.45 23.42 -32.44
CA ARG A 432 23.91 24.80 -32.68
C ARG A 432 25.42 25.01 -32.47
N GLN A 433 26.08 24.10 -31.76
CA GLN A 433 27.52 24.14 -31.49
C GLN A 433 28.34 23.22 -32.42
N GLY A 434 27.70 22.60 -33.42
CA GLY A 434 28.38 21.70 -34.36
C GLY A 434 28.85 20.37 -33.75
N GLN A 435 28.28 19.94 -32.62
CA GLN A 435 28.61 18.66 -31.98
C GLN A 435 27.52 17.61 -32.25
N GLU A 436 27.91 16.48 -32.87
CA GLU A 436 26.97 15.38 -33.14
C GLU A 436 26.66 14.55 -31.87
N ASN A 437 25.35 14.36 -31.65
CA ASN A 437 24.67 13.32 -30.87
C ASN A 437 24.88 13.20 -29.34
N PRO A 438 23.98 13.78 -28.50
CA PRO A 438 23.81 13.40 -27.10
C PRO A 438 22.62 12.41 -26.93
N GLY A 439 22.90 11.13 -26.74
CA GLY A 439 21.91 10.11 -26.39
C GLY A 439 21.11 10.42 -25.10
N SER A 440 19.90 9.84 -25.00
CA SER A 440 18.88 9.89 -23.93
C SER A 440 19.29 10.34 -22.51
N PRO A 441 18.43 11.10 -21.78
CA PRO A 441 18.50 11.17 -20.32
C PRO A 441 17.85 9.93 -19.71
N ARG A 442 18.66 8.93 -19.36
CA ARG A 442 18.36 8.04 -18.23
C ARG A 442 18.61 8.84 -16.94
N ALA A 443 18.00 8.40 -15.84
CA ALA A 443 18.32 8.93 -14.52
C ALA A 443 19.85 8.88 -14.31
N SER A 444 20.41 10.08 -14.09
CA SER A 444 21.83 10.41 -13.92
C SER A 444 22.65 10.58 -15.21
N PRO A 445 23.54 11.59 -15.25
CA PRO A 445 24.52 11.71 -16.33
C PRO A 445 25.38 10.44 -16.37
N ALA A 446 25.62 9.91 -17.56
CA ALA A 446 26.62 8.86 -17.76
C ALA A 446 27.96 9.35 -17.17
N PRO A 447 28.71 8.50 -16.46
CA PRO A 447 30.02 8.89 -15.96
C PRO A 447 30.91 9.33 -17.13
N ALA A 448 31.46 10.55 -17.06
CA ALA A 448 32.35 11.09 -18.08
C ALA A 448 33.64 10.26 -18.26
N SER A 449 33.99 9.46 -17.25
CA SER A 449 35.13 8.57 -17.29
C SER A 449 34.81 7.29 -18.04
N ARG A 450 35.46 7.09 -19.19
CA ARG A 450 35.56 5.78 -19.84
C ARG A 450 36.48 4.82 -19.09
N VAL A 451 37.11 5.25 -18.00
CA VAL A 451 38.07 4.47 -17.19
C VAL A 451 37.45 4.10 -15.85
N CYS A 452 37.71 2.87 -15.41
CA CYS A 452 37.23 2.32 -14.15
C CYS A 452 37.53 3.23 -12.95
N LYS A 453 36.51 3.56 -12.14
CA LYS A 453 36.65 4.39 -10.92
C LYS A 453 37.41 3.72 -9.77
N LEU A 454 37.75 2.44 -9.88
CA LEU A 454 38.58 1.79 -8.87
C LEU A 454 40.01 2.37 -8.93
N PRO A 455 40.58 2.87 -7.82
CA PRO A 455 41.94 3.39 -7.80
C PRO A 455 42.94 2.40 -8.42
N ARG A 456 43.89 2.91 -9.21
CA ARG A 456 44.92 2.12 -9.91
C ARG A 456 44.41 1.19 -11.02
N CYS A 457 43.14 1.27 -11.41
CA CYS A 457 42.61 0.54 -12.56
C CYS A 457 42.44 1.45 -13.78
N ASN A 458 43.24 1.22 -14.82
CA ASN A 458 43.16 1.98 -16.07
C ASN A 458 42.31 1.29 -17.15
N LYS A 459 41.55 0.24 -16.80
CA LYS A 459 40.70 -0.50 -17.75
C LYS A 459 39.44 0.30 -18.11
N PRO A 460 38.92 0.13 -19.34
CA PRO A 460 37.68 0.80 -19.73
C PRO A 460 36.49 0.32 -18.89
N THR A 461 35.53 1.21 -18.64
CA THR A 461 34.31 0.86 -17.88
C THR A 461 33.44 -0.13 -18.65
N PHE A 462 32.71 -0.98 -17.91
CA PHE A 462 31.77 -1.92 -18.50
C PHE A 462 30.65 -1.15 -19.19
N VAL A 463 30.41 -1.42 -20.47
CA VAL A 463 29.32 -0.83 -21.24
C VAL A 463 28.17 -1.83 -21.24
N ASP A 464 26.99 -1.40 -20.78
CA ASP A 464 25.82 -2.26 -20.80
C ASP A 464 25.35 -2.53 -22.26
N PRO A 465 24.47 -3.52 -22.50
CA PRO A 465 23.98 -3.83 -23.86
C PRO A 465 23.28 -2.66 -24.58
N ASN A 466 22.93 -1.59 -23.86
CA ASN A 466 22.34 -0.38 -24.45
C ASN A 466 23.40 0.69 -24.75
N GLY A 467 24.69 0.36 -24.68
CA GLY A 467 25.79 1.27 -24.99
C GLY A 467 26.14 2.24 -23.86
N VAL A 468 25.61 2.05 -22.64
CA VAL A 468 25.86 2.98 -21.52
C VAL A 468 27.06 2.52 -20.69
N PRO A 469 28.15 3.31 -20.62
CA PRO A 469 29.29 2.99 -19.75
C PRO A 469 28.88 3.12 -18.28
N GLY A 470 29.16 2.08 -17.50
CA GLY A 470 29.09 2.10 -16.05
C GLY A 470 30.28 2.83 -15.44
N GLU A 471 30.39 2.78 -14.11
CA GLU A 471 31.49 3.42 -13.37
C GLU A 471 32.72 2.53 -13.18
N TYR A 472 32.58 1.22 -13.41
CA TYR A 472 33.62 0.22 -13.15
C TYR A 472 33.74 -0.73 -14.35
N CYS A 473 34.94 -1.23 -14.61
CA CYS A 473 35.20 -2.17 -15.72
C CYS A 473 34.57 -3.55 -15.51
N THR A 474 34.34 -3.95 -14.26
CA THR A 474 33.73 -5.23 -13.91
C THR A 474 32.92 -5.12 -12.62
N ASN A 475 32.00 -6.06 -12.41
CA ASN A 475 31.33 -6.25 -11.12
C ASN A 475 32.31 -6.59 -9.98
N ALA A 476 33.46 -7.21 -10.29
CA ALA A 476 34.51 -7.45 -9.31
C ALA A 476 35.12 -6.12 -8.81
N HIS A 477 35.49 -5.22 -9.72
CA HIS A 477 36.04 -3.90 -9.36
C HIS A 477 35.01 -3.01 -8.67
N ARG A 478 33.74 -3.12 -9.07
CA ARG A 478 32.64 -2.45 -8.39
C ARG A 478 32.47 -2.91 -6.94
N ARG A 479 32.67 -4.20 -6.65
CA ARG A 479 32.65 -4.76 -5.27
C ARG A 479 33.93 -4.48 -4.50
N GLU A 480 35.05 -4.38 -5.21
CA GLU A 480 36.32 -4.02 -4.62
C GLU A 480 36.28 -2.58 -4.10
N ALA A 481 35.68 -1.66 -4.85
CA ALA A 481 35.54 -0.27 -4.44
C ALA A 481 34.77 -0.09 -3.13
N THR A 482 33.75 -0.91 -2.87
CA THR A 482 33.05 -0.90 -1.57
C THR A 482 33.88 -1.59 -0.49
N ARG A 483 34.48 -2.75 -0.77
CA ARG A 483 35.29 -3.49 0.23
C ARG A 483 36.54 -2.75 0.68
N SER A 484 37.13 -1.94 -0.19
CA SER A 484 38.28 -1.09 0.14
C SER A 484 37.90 0.22 0.84
N GLY A 485 36.60 0.48 1.04
CA GLY A 485 36.10 1.74 1.62
C GLY A 485 36.23 2.96 0.69
N ALA A 486 36.55 2.75 -0.59
CA ALA A 486 36.74 3.84 -1.55
C ALA A 486 35.41 4.52 -1.98
N ILE A 487 34.28 3.85 -1.79
CA ILE A 487 32.94 4.40 -2.04
C ILE A 487 31.93 3.83 -1.06
N GLU A 488 30.95 4.65 -0.65
CA GLU A 488 29.89 4.22 0.25
C GLU A 488 29.03 3.11 -0.37
N GLU A 489 28.83 2.06 0.42
CA GLU A 489 27.98 0.93 0.09
C GLU A 489 26.49 1.20 0.35
N CYS A 490 25.64 0.50 -0.41
CA CYS A 490 24.19 0.58 -0.29
C CYS A 490 23.71 0.09 1.08
N LEU A 491 22.88 0.91 1.75
CA LEU A 491 22.34 0.58 3.08
C LEU A 491 21.48 -0.69 3.12
N CYS A 492 20.89 -1.08 1.98
CA CYS A 492 20.00 -2.25 1.89
C CYS A 492 20.76 -3.57 1.66
N CYS A 493 21.72 -3.60 0.74
CA CYS A 493 22.38 -4.85 0.35
C CYS A 493 23.83 -4.97 0.83
N LEU A 494 24.42 -3.87 1.35
CA LEU A 494 25.79 -3.81 1.88
C LEU A 494 26.84 -4.40 0.91
N ARG A 495 26.58 -4.28 -0.39
CA ARG A 495 27.33 -5.01 -1.42
C ARG A 495 27.78 -4.14 -2.58
N TRP A 496 26.97 -3.17 -2.95
CA TRP A 496 27.17 -2.37 -4.16
C TRP A 496 27.24 -0.89 -3.80
N PRO A 497 28.02 -0.08 -4.54
CA PRO A 497 28.07 1.36 -4.34
C PRO A 497 26.68 1.99 -4.40
N LYS A 498 26.44 2.99 -3.54
CA LYS A 498 25.27 3.85 -3.61
C LYS A 498 25.13 4.47 -4.99
N SER A 499 23.91 4.55 -5.51
CA SER A 499 23.65 5.19 -6.80
C SER A 499 23.56 6.71 -6.64
N VAL A 500 24.04 7.46 -7.63
CA VAL A 500 23.77 8.90 -7.71
C VAL A 500 22.50 9.07 -8.55
N ILE A 501 21.55 9.88 -8.10
CA ILE A 501 20.30 10.22 -8.79
C ILE A 501 20.19 11.75 -8.83
N ASN A 502 20.20 12.35 -10.02
CA ASN A 502 20.12 13.80 -10.21
C ASN A 502 21.18 14.58 -9.40
N GLY A 503 22.42 14.07 -9.38
CA GLY A 503 23.53 14.67 -8.63
C GLY A 503 23.49 14.45 -7.11
N LYS A 504 22.49 13.73 -6.58
CA LYS A 504 22.39 13.39 -5.16
C LYS A 504 22.65 11.90 -4.94
N THR A 505 23.52 11.59 -3.99
CA THR A 505 23.76 10.19 -3.57
C THR A 505 22.50 9.63 -2.92
N SER A 506 22.00 8.53 -3.47
CA SER A 506 20.92 7.73 -2.90
C SER A 506 21.46 6.86 -1.77
N ASP A 507 20.62 6.48 -0.80
CA ASP A 507 20.98 5.44 0.17
C ASP A 507 21.14 4.05 -0.48
N PHE A 508 20.69 3.90 -1.73
CA PHE A 508 20.55 2.62 -2.40
C PHE A 508 21.36 2.53 -3.69
N CYS A 509 21.89 1.34 -3.99
CA CYS A 509 22.59 1.07 -5.26
C CYS A 509 21.64 0.94 -6.44
N SER A 510 20.34 0.76 -6.20
CA SER A 510 19.33 0.53 -7.23
C SER A 510 17.93 0.86 -6.72
N LYS A 511 17.00 1.06 -7.67
CA LYS A 511 15.56 1.18 -7.39
C LYS A 511 15.02 -0.04 -6.62
N ARG A 512 15.48 -1.25 -6.95
CA ARG A 512 15.09 -2.48 -6.26
C ARG A 512 15.48 -2.46 -4.78
N CYS A 513 16.71 -2.08 -4.45
CA CYS A 513 17.13 -1.94 -3.04
C CYS A 513 16.29 -0.91 -2.29
N SER A 514 15.94 0.20 -2.96
CA SER A 514 15.01 1.18 -2.40
C SER A 514 13.63 0.58 -2.14
N GLU A 515 13.06 -0.14 -3.11
CA GLU A 515 11.74 -0.77 -3.00
C GLU A 515 11.69 -1.84 -1.91
N ILE A 516 12.75 -2.65 -1.75
CA ILE A 516 12.88 -3.63 -0.67
C ILE A 516 12.81 -2.93 0.69
N THR A 517 13.62 -1.88 0.89
CA THR A 517 13.63 -1.14 2.16
C THR A 517 12.28 -0.49 2.46
N PHE A 518 11.65 0.17 1.48
CA PHE A 518 10.36 0.82 1.71
C PHE A 518 9.20 -0.17 1.85
N SER A 519 9.31 -1.39 1.31
CA SER A 519 8.32 -2.45 1.53
C SER A 519 8.44 -3.09 2.90
N ALA A 520 9.65 -3.13 3.47
CA ALA A 520 9.90 -3.57 4.84
C ALA A 520 9.69 -2.47 5.89
N ALA A 521 9.32 -1.25 5.48
CA ALA A 521 9.10 -0.13 6.39
C ALA A 521 7.84 -0.36 7.26
N PRO A 522 7.85 0.01 8.55
CA PRO A 522 8.89 0.76 9.25
C PRO A 522 10.12 -0.10 9.59
N THR A 523 11.30 0.36 9.17
CA THR A 523 12.57 -0.35 9.37
C THR A 523 13.72 0.63 9.65
N ILE A 524 14.80 0.14 10.23
CA ILE A 524 16.04 0.90 10.43
C ILE A 524 17.20 0.18 9.73
N LEU A 525 18.06 0.95 9.06
CA LEU A 525 19.27 0.44 8.41
C LEU A 525 20.50 1.06 9.06
N ASN A 526 21.52 0.24 9.34
CA ASN A 526 22.75 0.71 9.95
C ASN A 526 23.46 1.69 9.00
N VAL A 527 23.98 2.79 9.55
CA VAL A 527 24.87 3.71 8.86
C VAL A 527 26.26 3.48 9.46
N SER A 528 27.16 2.89 8.67
CA SER A 528 28.50 2.55 9.15
C SER A 528 29.35 3.80 9.41
N SER A 529 30.35 3.67 10.28
CA SER A 529 31.16 4.81 10.76
C SER A 529 31.99 5.50 9.68
N ASP A 530 32.26 4.80 8.58
CA ASP A 530 32.97 5.30 7.40
C ASP A 530 32.09 6.12 6.45
N MET A 531 30.76 6.13 6.64
CA MET A 531 29.83 6.91 5.83
C MET A 531 29.75 8.40 6.24
N ASP A 532 29.56 9.28 5.26
CA ASP A 532 29.30 10.72 5.40
C ASP A 532 28.12 10.99 6.32
N ALA A 533 27.04 10.21 6.20
CA ALA A 533 25.86 10.37 7.05
C ALA A 533 26.17 10.09 8.54
N PHE A 534 27.08 9.16 8.84
CA PHE A 534 27.50 8.91 10.22
C PHE A 534 28.30 10.11 10.75
N ARG A 535 29.25 10.62 9.96
CA ARG A 535 30.05 11.81 10.32
C ARG A 535 29.18 13.04 10.52
N ASP A 536 28.26 13.34 9.60
CA ASP A 536 27.36 14.49 9.66
C ASP A 536 26.44 14.44 10.89
N VAL A 537 25.80 13.30 11.14
CA VAL A 537 24.92 13.14 12.31
C VAL A 537 25.70 13.15 13.63
N SER A 538 26.88 12.51 13.68
CA SER A 538 27.75 12.51 14.87
C SER A 538 28.27 13.90 15.17
N LYS A 539 28.73 14.63 14.15
CA LYS A 539 29.18 16.01 14.29
C LYS A 539 28.03 16.90 14.78
N GLN A 540 26.86 16.78 14.18
CA GLN A 540 25.69 17.53 14.65
C GLN A 540 25.36 17.22 16.11
N PHE A 541 25.43 15.95 16.53
CA PHE A 541 25.19 15.55 17.92
C PHE A 541 26.17 16.20 18.90
N GLN A 542 27.47 16.18 18.57
CA GLN A 542 28.55 16.73 19.38
C GLN A 542 28.51 18.26 19.43
N ASP A 543 28.38 18.92 18.27
CA ASP A 543 28.30 20.38 18.17
C ASP A 543 27.12 20.96 18.95
N GLN A 544 26.02 20.19 19.05
CA GLN A 544 24.78 20.60 19.70
C GLN A 544 24.67 20.11 21.15
N TRP A 545 25.73 19.52 21.71
CA TRP A 545 25.81 19.22 23.14
C TRP A 545 26.21 20.49 23.90
N LYS A 546 25.23 21.14 24.55
CA LYS A 546 25.42 22.47 25.17
C LYS A 546 25.34 22.48 26.69
N HIS A 547 24.98 21.37 27.31
CA HIS A 547 25.04 21.25 28.77
C HIS A 547 26.51 21.16 29.22
N PRO A 548 26.86 21.69 30.40
CA PRO A 548 28.21 21.61 30.95
C PRO A 548 28.49 20.20 31.52
N THR A 549 28.40 19.19 30.67
CA THR A 549 28.63 17.77 30.97
C THR A 549 29.51 17.18 29.87
N SER A 550 30.18 16.07 30.14
CA SER A 550 30.98 15.38 29.12
C SER A 550 30.11 15.02 27.90
N VAL A 551 30.64 15.30 26.71
CA VAL A 551 29.96 14.96 25.45
C VAL A 551 29.99 13.45 25.28
N PRO A 552 28.83 12.77 25.15
CA PRO A 552 28.79 11.32 24.99
C PRO A 552 29.40 10.84 23.68
N THR A 553 29.87 9.59 23.69
CA THR A 553 30.40 8.96 22.49
C THR A 553 29.29 8.30 21.70
N VAL A 554 29.16 8.64 20.41
CA VAL A 554 28.24 7.97 19.49
C VAL A 554 28.74 6.55 19.22
N HIS A 555 27.88 5.57 19.49
CA HIS A 555 28.16 4.14 19.30
C HIS A 555 27.65 3.63 17.94
N LYS A 556 26.39 3.92 17.59
CA LYS A 556 25.78 3.55 16.31
C LYS A 556 24.80 4.61 15.83
N ILE A 557 24.66 4.73 14.51
CA ILE A 557 23.63 5.56 13.88
C ILE A 557 22.84 4.66 12.94
N TRP A 558 21.52 4.71 13.06
CA TRP A 558 20.60 4.01 12.19
C TRP A 558 19.76 5.00 11.41
N LYS A 559 19.60 4.80 10.11
CA LYS A 559 18.66 5.56 9.29
C LYS A 559 17.28 4.91 9.35
N ILE A 560 16.27 5.69 9.69
CA ILE A 560 14.90 5.24 9.87
C ILE A 560 14.13 5.44 8.57
N TYR A 561 13.47 4.39 8.10
CA TYR A 561 12.56 4.43 6.97
C TYR A 561 11.14 4.22 7.49
N CYS A 562 10.38 5.31 7.54
CA CYS A 562 8.95 5.27 7.87
C CYS A 562 8.16 4.62 6.74
N ASP A 563 6.96 4.13 7.06
CA ASP A 563 6.04 3.60 6.06
C ASP A 563 5.69 4.64 4.98
N LYS A 564 5.19 4.15 3.83
CA LYS A 564 4.86 4.97 2.68
C LYS A 564 3.74 5.99 2.95
N GLN A 565 2.79 5.65 3.82
CA GLN A 565 1.68 6.53 4.17
C GLN A 565 2.21 7.75 4.93
N HIS A 566 2.98 7.54 6.00
CA HIS A 566 3.53 8.62 6.81
C HIS A 566 4.52 9.48 6.02
N ASN A 567 5.43 8.88 5.25
CA ASN A 567 6.34 9.64 4.38
C ASN A 567 5.57 10.48 3.35
N GLY A 568 4.44 9.98 2.84
CA GLY A 568 3.56 10.71 1.94
C GLY A 568 2.85 11.87 2.63
N GLN A 569 2.38 11.69 3.88
CA GLN A 569 1.78 12.76 4.69
C GLN A 569 2.78 13.88 4.99
N PHE A 570 3.97 13.52 5.50
CA PHE A 570 5.04 14.48 5.78
C PHE A 570 5.44 15.30 4.54
N SER A 571 5.67 14.62 3.41
CA SER A 571 6.08 15.29 2.17
C SER A 571 5.01 16.25 1.65
N ARG A 572 3.73 15.88 1.79
CA ARG A 572 2.60 16.75 1.42
C ARG A 572 2.48 17.94 2.35
N TYR A 573 2.62 17.74 3.66
CA TYR A 573 2.60 18.83 4.64
C TYR A 573 3.71 19.85 4.34
N ARG A 574 4.96 19.38 4.16
CA ARG A 574 6.10 20.23 3.81
C ARG A 574 5.85 21.08 2.56
N LEU A 575 5.38 20.45 1.47
CA LEU A 575 5.04 21.15 0.22
C LEU A 575 3.87 22.13 0.41
N SER A 576 2.90 21.81 1.27
CA SER A 576 1.78 22.71 1.55
C SER A 576 2.24 23.97 2.28
N VAL A 577 3.13 23.84 3.28
CA VAL A 577 3.72 24.97 4.01
C VAL A 577 4.62 25.79 3.08
N GLU A 578 5.44 25.13 2.26
CA GLU A 578 6.28 25.79 1.26
C GLU A 578 5.48 26.68 0.32
N ARG A 579 4.38 26.17 -0.23
CA ARG A 579 3.49 26.93 -1.13
C ARG A 579 2.72 28.03 -0.42
N LEU A 580 2.14 27.71 0.74
CA LEU A 580 1.31 28.66 1.49
C LEU A 580 2.11 29.85 2.01
N ARG A 581 3.36 29.62 2.40
CA ARG A 581 4.22 30.63 3.03
C ARG A 581 5.29 31.19 2.11
N ASN A 582 5.46 30.62 0.91
CA ASN A 582 6.58 30.90 0.03
C ASN A 582 7.95 30.72 0.71
N ILE A 583 8.09 29.65 1.51
CA ILE A 583 9.33 29.33 2.23
C ILE A 583 9.93 28.04 1.66
N PRO A 584 11.14 28.08 1.07
CA PRO A 584 11.76 26.91 0.45
C PRO A 584 11.79 25.69 1.38
N ASN A 585 11.39 24.53 0.85
CA ASN A 585 11.29 23.27 1.58
C ASN A 585 10.47 23.35 2.90
N GLY A 586 9.55 24.31 3.04
CA GLY A 586 8.70 24.47 4.22
C GLY A 586 9.46 24.79 5.51
N ASN A 587 10.68 25.34 5.41
CA ASN A 587 11.59 25.55 6.54
C ASN A 587 11.86 24.26 7.35
N SER A 588 12.03 23.12 6.66
CA SER A 588 12.37 21.86 7.32
C SER A 588 13.70 21.95 8.06
N LYS A 589 13.75 21.51 9.32
CA LYS A 589 14.94 21.50 10.17
C LYS A 589 15.13 20.16 10.85
N ARG A 590 16.39 19.76 11.05
CA ARG A 590 16.73 18.62 11.89
C ARG A 590 16.62 19.00 13.37
N ARG A 591 15.89 18.20 14.15
CA ARG A 591 15.69 18.41 15.60
C ARG A 591 15.81 17.10 16.37
N TRP A 592 16.39 17.19 17.57
CA TRP A 592 16.56 16.09 18.51
C TRP A 592 15.30 15.83 19.32
N HIS A 593 15.05 14.56 19.62
CA HIS A 593 13.97 14.13 20.50
C HIS A 593 14.43 12.96 21.37
N GLY A 594 14.39 13.17 22.69
CA GLY A 594 14.61 12.12 23.69
C GLY A 594 13.29 11.49 24.14
N THR A 595 13.28 10.18 24.35
CA THR A 595 12.09 9.46 24.75
C THR A 595 12.43 8.19 25.54
N ILE A 596 11.41 7.42 25.94
CA ILE A 596 11.60 6.14 26.63
C ILE A 596 11.99 5.06 25.61
N ARG A 597 13.11 4.39 25.87
CA ARG A 597 13.47 3.13 25.23
C ARG A 597 13.39 2.00 26.26
N ALA A 598 12.44 1.10 26.08
CA ALA A 598 12.20 -0.06 26.96
C ALA A 598 12.74 -1.38 26.38
N CYS A 599 13.59 -1.33 25.36
CA CYS A 599 14.23 -2.48 24.72
C CYS A 599 15.66 -2.11 24.28
N ASN A 600 16.31 -3.01 23.53
CA ASN A 600 17.69 -2.85 23.07
C ASN A 600 17.78 -2.40 21.60
N ILE A 601 16.69 -1.86 21.01
CA ILE A 601 16.69 -1.50 19.59
C ILE A 601 17.85 -0.56 19.25
N GLY A 602 18.63 -0.95 18.23
CA GLY A 602 19.77 -0.21 17.73
C GLY A 602 21.12 -0.53 18.39
N ASP A 603 21.17 -1.33 19.46
CA ASP A 603 22.45 -1.68 20.11
C ASP A 603 23.37 -2.44 19.13
N SER A 604 22.79 -3.28 18.28
CA SER A 604 23.48 -3.99 17.19
C SER A 604 22.51 -4.39 16.09
N GLU A 605 23.04 -4.99 15.02
CA GLU A 605 22.31 -5.58 13.90
C GLU A 605 21.31 -6.64 14.35
N ALA A 606 21.63 -7.40 15.41
CA ALA A 606 20.71 -8.36 16.01
C ALA A 606 19.49 -7.67 16.69
N TRP A 607 19.63 -6.39 17.04
CA TRP A 607 18.60 -5.58 17.68
C TRP A 607 18.07 -4.48 16.75
N ALA A 608 18.01 -4.72 15.44
CA ALA A 608 17.46 -3.75 14.49
C ALA A 608 15.91 -3.74 14.42
N SER A 609 15.23 -4.70 15.07
CA SER A 609 13.77 -4.81 15.01
C SER A 609 13.06 -4.03 16.12
N VAL A 610 11.92 -3.42 15.78
CA VAL A 610 11.02 -2.77 16.75
C VAL A 610 10.37 -3.78 17.68
N CYS A 611 10.22 -3.45 18.96
CA CYS A 611 9.50 -4.30 19.90
C CYS A 611 7.98 -4.00 19.89
N GLN A 612 7.20 -4.91 20.50
CA GLN A 612 5.75 -4.75 20.64
C GLN A 612 5.30 -4.12 21.96
N SER A 613 6.24 -3.75 22.83
CA SER A 613 5.91 -3.15 24.13
C SER A 613 5.38 -1.72 23.96
N ASN A 614 4.17 -1.47 24.47
CA ASN A 614 3.58 -0.14 24.57
C ASN A 614 4.37 0.78 25.53
N ALA A 615 5.20 0.21 26.40
CA ALA A 615 6.11 0.98 27.26
C ALA A 615 7.34 1.54 26.52
N CYS A 616 7.57 1.13 25.26
CA CYS A 616 8.69 1.61 24.44
C CYS A 616 8.23 2.72 23.48
N SER A 617 8.18 3.96 23.98
CA SER A 617 7.84 5.13 23.17
C SER A 617 8.72 5.27 21.93
N LEU A 618 10.02 4.93 22.03
CA LEU A 618 10.94 4.93 20.89
C LEU A 618 10.46 4.01 19.76
N CYS A 619 10.14 2.75 20.06
CA CYS A 619 9.62 1.82 19.06
C CYS A 619 8.24 2.25 18.56
N GLY A 620 7.40 2.85 19.41
CA GLY A 620 6.13 3.45 19.00
C GLY A 620 6.31 4.54 17.94
N ILE A 621 7.27 5.44 18.15
CA ILE A 621 7.62 6.51 17.20
C ILE A 621 8.22 5.93 15.91
N ILE A 622 9.11 4.94 15.99
CA ILE A 622 9.65 4.30 14.77
C ILE A 622 8.52 3.61 13.96
N LYS A 623 7.56 2.97 14.65
CA LYS A 623 6.45 2.25 13.99
C LYS A 623 5.42 3.17 13.34
N THR A 624 5.07 4.26 14.01
CA THR A 624 3.88 5.06 13.66
C THR A 624 4.16 6.56 13.50
N SER A 625 5.44 6.94 13.53
CA SER A 625 5.89 8.31 13.71
C SER A 625 5.37 8.95 15.00
N PHE A 626 5.55 10.26 15.13
CA PHE A 626 5.07 11.04 16.26
C PHE A 626 3.55 11.19 16.20
N ARG A 627 2.90 11.11 17.37
CA ARG A 627 1.46 11.29 17.53
C ARG A 627 1.18 12.27 18.65
N LEU A 628 0.42 13.33 18.36
CA LEU A 628 -0.04 14.32 19.35
C LEU A 628 -0.89 13.69 20.46
N ALA A 629 -1.60 12.60 20.17
CA ALA A 629 -2.33 11.83 21.18
C ALA A 629 -1.42 11.31 22.32
N ASN A 630 -0.11 11.22 22.06
CA ASN A 630 0.89 10.82 23.04
C ASN A 630 1.65 12.01 23.67
N ALA A 631 1.33 13.25 23.28
CA ALA A 631 1.94 14.44 23.84
C ALA A 631 1.60 14.57 25.33
N GLY A 632 2.61 14.91 26.15
CA GLY A 632 2.42 15.17 27.57
C GLY A 632 2.12 13.96 28.46
N GLN A 633 1.88 12.74 27.92
CA GLN A 633 1.48 11.56 28.71
C GLN A 633 2.48 11.18 29.83
N ARG A 634 3.74 11.61 29.75
CA ARG A 634 4.77 11.32 30.76
C ARG A 634 4.98 12.46 31.75
N THR A 635 5.04 13.70 31.26
CA THR A 635 5.40 14.86 32.07
C THR A 635 4.16 15.57 32.63
N ASN A 636 2.97 15.27 32.11
CA ASN A 636 1.71 16.00 32.34
C ASN A 636 1.85 17.53 32.19
N PHE A 637 2.92 17.98 31.54
CA PHE A 637 3.33 19.37 31.46
C PHE A 637 4.18 19.58 30.21
N GLY A 638 3.82 20.59 29.44
CA GLY A 638 4.59 21.12 28.33
C GLY A 638 4.41 22.63 28.32
N ARG A 639 5.53 23.38 28.30
CA ARG A 639 5.54 24.84 28.43
C ARG A 639 4.69 25.55 27.39
N PHE A 640 4.51 24.94 26.22
CA PHE A 640 3.73 25.44 25.10
C PHE A 640 2.56 24.49 24.76
N GLY A 641 1.98 23.85 25.78
CA GLY A 641 0.79 23.02 25.69
C GLY A 641 0.99 21.69 24.95
N ALA A 642 -0.09 21.17 24.36
CA ALA A 642 -0.17 19.81 23.82
C ALA A 642 0.41 19.71 22.40
N GLY A 643 1.75 19.75 22.31
CA GLY A 643 2.49 19.63 21.06
C GLY A 643 3.56 18.53 21.08
N ILE A 644 4.20 18.32 19.94
CA ILE A 644 5.38 17.44 19.82
C ILE A 644 6.63 18.28 20.04
N TYR A 645 7.33 18.04 21.14
CA TYR A 645 8.52 18.79 21.55
C TYR A 645 9.79 18.17 20.98
N THR A 646 10.62 19.02 20.42
CA THR A 646 11.96 18.70 19.92
C THR A 646 12.93 19.82 20.28
N SER A 647 14.23 19.64 20.08
CA SER A 647 15.23 20.68 20.36
C SER A 647 16.32 20.70 19.29
N ALA A 648 16.91 21.85 19.02
CA ALA A 648 18.17 21.94 18.28
C ALA A 648 19.37 21.58 19.17
N THR A 649 19.19 21.45 20.48
CA THR A 649 20.22 21.11 21.46
C THR A 649 20.13 19.64 21.87
N SER A 650 21.14 18.83 21.55
CA SER A 650 21.15 17.38 21.81
C SER A 650 21.17 17.04 23.29
N SER A 651 21.92 17.80 24.10
CA SER A 651 21.98 17.63 25.56
C SER A 651 20.66 17.93 26.27
N LYS A 652 19.85 18.86 25.72
CA LYS A 652 18.50 19.16 26.20
C LYS A 652 17.54 18.03 25.87
N ALA A 653 17.60 17.49 24.66
CA ALA A 653 16.82 16.30 24.30
C ALA A 653 17.22 15.08 25.14
N ASN A 654 18.50 14.95 25.52
CA ASN A 654 18.99 13.90 26.41
C ASN A 654 18.29 13.89 27.79
N ASP A 655 17.86 15.03 28.33
CA ASP A 655 17.09 15.08 29.60
C ASP A 655 15.78 14.28 29.53
N TYR A 656 15.27 14.05 28.32
CA TYR A 656 14.04 13.29 28.09
C TYR A 656 14.30 11.82 27.74
N VAL A 657 15.56 11.39 27.62
CA VAL A 657 15.94 10.01 27.34
C VAL A 657 15.87 9.18 28.61
N HIS A 658 15.05 8.13 28.59
CA HIS A 658 15.02 7.13 29.67
C HIS A 658 15.26 5.74 29.11
N GLN A 659 16.29 5.09 29.62
CA GLN A 659 16.58 3.69 29.33
C GLN A 659 15.88 2.83 30.38
N ARG A 660 14.83 2.13 29.97
CA ARG A 660 14.12 1.13 30.79
C ARG A 660 14.47 -0.30 30.40
N GLY A 661 15.09 -0.49 29.24
CA GLY A 661 15.70 -1.76 28.85
C GLY A 661 17.02 -2.00 29.58
N ARG A 662 17.52 -3.24 29.57
CA ARG A 662 18.84 -3.61 30.11
C ARG A 662 20.01 -3.21 29.19
N SER A 663 19.85 -2.14 28.40
CA SER A 663 20.89 -1.67 27.51
C SER A 663 21.91 -0.81 28.26
N PRO A 664 23.23 -0.99 28.02
CA PRO A 664 24.24 -0.08 28.53
C PRO A 664 24.28 1.27 27.78
N TYR A 665 23.62 1.36 26.62
CA TYR A 665 23.57 2.56 25.79
C TYR A 665 22.29 3.39 25.97
N LYS A 666 22.41 4.69 25.69
CA LYS A 666 21.31 5.63 25.49
C LYS A 666 20.90 5.71 24.03
N ALA A 667 19.68 6.18 23.78
CA ALA A 667 19.09 6.28 22.45
C ALA A 667 18.31 7.59 22.29
N MET A 668 18.52 8.28 21.16
CA MET A 668 17.86 9.53 20.83
C MET A 668 17.51 9.59 19.35
N LEU A 669 16.42 10.26 19.00
CA LEU A 669 16.00 10.46 17.62
C LEU A 669 16.49 11.80 17.08
N LEU A 670 16.98 11.81 15.85
CA LEU A 670 17.11 13.01 15.01
C LEU A 670 15.99 13.00 13.97
N SER A 671 15.17 14.04 13.94
CA SER A 671 13.92 14.09 13.17
C SER A 671 13.93 15.22 12.14
N ASP A 672 13.20 15.05 11.04
CA ASP A 672 12.89 16.11 10.06
C ASP A 672 11.63 16.82 10.54
N VAL A 673 11.71 18.11 10.83
CA VAL A 673 10.62 18.91 11.38
C VAL A 673 10.32 20.09 10.46
N VAL A 674 9.11 20.15 9.92
CA VAL A 674 8.62 21.27 9.09
C VAL A 674 8.25 22.42 10.01
N MET A 675 9.17 23.38 10.18
CA MET A 675 8.94 24.52 11.07
C MET A 675 7.99 25.58 10.47
N GLY A 676 7.91 25.67 9.14
CA GLY A 676 7.16 26.73 8.46
C GLY A 676 7.50 28.12 8.98
N LYS A 677 6.49 28.97 9.15
CA LYS A 677 6.59 30.24 9.88
C LYS A 677 6.50 29.96 11.38
N ALA A 678 7.64 29.98 12.06
CA ALA A 678 7.70 29.77 13.52
C ALA A 678 7.45 31.07 14.28
N ILE A 679 6.65 31.02 15.35
CA ILE A 679 6.57 32.09 16.34
C ILE A 679 7.58 31.85 17.45
N LYS A 680 8.30 32.90 17.85
CA LYS A 680 9.23 32.85 18.98
C LYS A 680 8.50 33.29 20.25
N LEU A 681 8.56 32.47 21.29
CA LEU A 681 7.97 32.76 22.59
C LEU A 681 9.04 32.66 23.68
N THR A 682 9.00 33.57 24.64
CA THR A 682 9.92 33.63 25.79
C THR A 682 9.21 33.38 27.13
N THR A 683 7.89 33.20 27.10
CA THR A 683 7.03 32.94 28.26
C THR A 683 6.17 31.71 28.00
N ASP A 684 6.01 30.88 29.02
CA ASP A 684 5.22 29.65 28.94
C ASP A 684 3.75 29.96 28.57
N ASN A 685 3.17 29.13 27.70
CA ASN A 685 1.76 29.11 27.37
C ASN A 685 1.25 27.66 27.29
N VAL A 686 0.93 27.09 28.45
CA VAL A 686 0.53 25.68 28.62
C VAL A 686 -0.84 25.35 28.03
N SER A 687 -1.64 26.35 27.66
CA SER A 687 -2.99 26.14 27.12
C SER A 687 -2.99 25.87 25.61
N LEU A 688 -1.87 26.12 24.90
CA LEU A 688 -1.79 25.89 23.46
C LEU A 688 -2.16 24.46 23.06
N ARG A 689 -2.96 24.35 22.01
CA ARG A 689 -3.35 23.09 21.35
C ARG A 689 -3.01 23.09 19.86
N GLU A 690 -2.68 24.26 19.32
CA GLU A 690 -2.22 24.48 17.96
C GLU A 690 -1.22 25.63 17.93
N ALA A 691 -0.53 25.81 16.80
CA ALA A 691 0.31 26.98 16.60
C ALA A 691 -0.57 28.25 16.57
N PRO A 692 -0.12 29.37 17.16
CA PRO A 692 -0.86 30.63 17.10
C PRO A 692 -1.24 31.03 15.67
N ALA A 693 -2.36 31.75 15.54
CA ALA A 693 -2.91 32.13 14.23
C ALA A 693 -1.84 32.79 13.34
N GLY A 694 -1.71 32.28 12.11
CA GLY A 694 -0.72 32.75 11.14
C GLY A 694 0.65 32.09 11.24
N TYR A 695 0.88 31.18 12.19
CA TYR A 695 2.12 30.42 12.36
C TYR A 695 1.91 28.91 12.18
N ASP A 696 3.01 28.19 11.95
CA ASP A 696 3.01 26.74 11.71
C ASP A 696 3.68 25.95 12.84
N SER A 697 4.52 26.62 13.65
CA SER A 697 5.20 26.04 14.82
C SER A 697 5.53 27.11 15.86
N VAL A 698 5.93 26.66 17.05
CA VAL A 698 6.44 27.50 18.16
C VAL A 698 7.91 27.18 18.39
N VAL A 699 8.71 28.21 18.66
CA VAL A 699 10.07 28.11 19.17
C VAL A 699 10.15 28.82 20.51
N GLY A 700 10.42 28.08 21.57
CA GLY A 700 10.84 28.63 22.84
C GLY A 700 12.29 29.07 22.75
N GLU A 701 12.56 30.37 22.88
CA GLU A 701 13.93 30.90 22.89
C GLU A 701 14.49 30.97 24.31
N PRO A 702 15.81 30.75 24.49
CA PRO A 702 16.46 31.02 25.77
C PRO A 702 16.18 32.45 26.25
N GLY A 703 15.66 32.59 27.46
CA GLY A 703 15.16 33.85 28.02
C GLY A 703 14.06 33.59 29.05
N GLY A 704 13.98 34.44 30.09
CA GLY A 704 13.05 34.23 31.20
C GLY A 704 13.29 32.90 31.91
N SER A 705 12.32 31.99 31.87
CA SER A 705 12.40 30.66 32.52
C SER A 705 13.00 29.55 31.61
N LEU A 706 13.38 29.86 30.37
CA LEU A 706 13.94 28.92 29.39
C LEU A 706 15.47 29.01 29.32
N LYS A 707 16.17 27.91 29.62
CA LYS A 707 17.64 27.82 29.53
C LYS A 707 18.15 27.35 28.15
N TYR A 708 17.33 26.61 27.41
CA TYR A 708 17.67 26.02 26.11
C TYR A 708 16.45 26.07 25.18
N ASP A 709 16.69 25.90 23.88
CA ASP A 709 15.65 26.00 22.87
C ASP A 709 14.69 24.80 22.89
N GLU A 710 13.42 25.08 22.60
CA GLU A 710 12.39 24.07 22.36
C GLU A 710 11.65 24.40 21.07
N ALA A 711 11.49 23.41 20.18
CA ALA A 711 10.75 23.53 18.93
C ALA A 711 9.52 22.62 18.99
N ILE A 712 8.34 23.20 18.80
CA ILE A 712 7.04 22.54 19.02
C ILE A 712 6.21 22.61 17.75
N VAL A 713 5.73 21.45 17.31
CA VAL A 713 4.75 21.33 16.22
C VAL A 713 3.47 20.70 16.74
N TYR A 714 2.34 21.09 16.15
CA TYR A 714 0.99 20.69 16.58
C TYR A 714 0.27 19.87 15.52
N LYS A 715 1.02 19.21 14.62
CA LYS A 715 0.51 18.28 13.60
C LYS A 715 1.42 17.07 13.48
N ASN A 716 0.84 15.87 13.36
CA ASN A 716 1.61 14.62 13.26
C ASN A 716 2.49 14.60 12.00
N GLU A 717 1.95 15.10 10.90
CA GLU A 717 2.59 15.20 9.59
C GLU A 717 3.66 16.31 9.50
N ALA A 718 3.81 17.15 10.53
CA ALA A 718 4.87 18.16 10.58
C ALA A 718 6.24 17.58 10.96
N ILE A 719 6.31 16.32 11.36
CA ILE A 719 7.54 15.71 11.84
C ILE A 719 7.63 14.23 11.44
N ARG A 720 8.85 13.77 11.16
CA ARG A 720 9.16 12.34 11.02
C ARG A 720 10.54 12.00 11.59
N PRO A 721 10.76 10.81 12.16
CA PRO A 721 12.09 10.38 12.58
C PRO A 721 12.97 10.09 11.36
N LEU A 722 14.23 10.56 11.36
CA LEU A 722 15.22 10.32 10.30
C LEU A 722 16.32 9.37 10.74
N PHE A 723 16.87 9.58 11.94
CA PHE A 723 17.95 8.76 12.48
C PHE A 723 17.68 8.38 13.93
N LEU A 724 18.12 7.19 14.31
CA LEU A 724 18.26 6.73 15.69
C LEU A 724 19.74 6.72 16.03
N VAL A 725 20.13 7.52 17.02
CA VAL A 725 21.51 7.61 17.52
C VAL A 725 21.61 6.85 18.84
N ILE A 726 22.52 5.88 18.88
CA ILE A 726 22.88 5.11 20.06
C ILE A 726 24.22 5.64 20.58
N TYR A 727 24.29 5.99 21.87
CA TYR A 727 25.44 6.67 22.47
C TYR A 727 25.64 6.26 23.93
N ARG A 728 26.81 6.56 24.50
CA ARG A 728 27.12 6.33 25.91
C ARG A 728 27.83 7.52 26.54
#